data_AF-A0A5C3EI89-F1
#
_entry.id   AF-A0A5C3EI89-F1
#
_cell.length_a   1.000
_cell.length_b   1.000
_cell.length_c   1.000
_cell.angle_alpha   90.00
_cell.angle_beta   90.00
_cell.angle_gamma   90.00
#
_symmetry.space_group_name_H-M   'P 1'
#
loop_
_entity.id
_entity.type
_entity.pdbx_description
1 polymer ?
#
loop_
_entity_poly.entity_id
_entity_poly.type
_entity_poly.pdbx_seq_one_letter_code
_entity_poly.pdbx_strand_id
1 'polypeptide(L)'
;MLLGAPIVASTKLIAFRLPLFTRSALPYRASPLLRSTSQAQVKLPTSIASISTTPSVCNARPNNHDFDANNMTTSSYPLQPSEPVDPVHGPSKTQKPINVHANGHVHANGSTSSRQHNKTAPLLPIDPLQGKIDNAKKIQLLARDFRSDTITAPTESMIRAMAEASRGDDVYGEDETTNSFQAEIAALTGKESAIFVPSGTLSNQLALRTHLYQPPHTVLCDTRSHIHRYEAGGIAFHCGASTEIVAPSNGHHLRWDEDIQPNLNLSDDIHFSPTRIISLENTLNGTIFPQDEIVKISTEARKLGLIMHLDGARIWNVAAETGLSLKELCDPFDTVSLCLSKGLGAPIGSILVGPSQFIKKVRHFRKLYGAGVRQVGPLVAAARVGVLENYPKLQATHQLARYAGRELEKLGVRLTAPVETSMVFLDTSSIDIPIPELVSRAASLPRPIKLGGGRMVVHYQIEKQAIDDLLELIKLMKQEKKDGTGPTATTAAAGNAGLYSNSMSSGPNKNSSTSTTDSATSTANGNGNGNGHARTLSIENRGLVFQTIGTSSRKPSDDMRHSVSLVLPFPDRTSALTLQQSISVDKELKPKEVRKEFTILNRSSTSAEGEQDRVEMGVKIFATTVRQLRLSVNAFLEDAALICRTMGQFDPLQRQIDEAKKIQLDKELEQGSIGIAG
;
A
#
# COMPACT_ATOMS: atom_id res chain seq x y z
N MET A 1 -35.97 33.62 -48.99
CA MET A 1 -35.87 33.31 -50.42
C MET A 1 -34.49 32.71 -50.70
N LEU A 2 -34.48 31.49 -51.25
CA LEU A 2 -33.45 30.82 -52.09
C LEU A 2 -32.00 30.68 -51.53
N LEU A 3 -31.51 29.49 -51.14
CA LEU A 3 -31.01 28.35 -51.95
C LEU A 3 -29.96 28.72 -53.01
N GLY A 4 -28.79 28.05 -52.97
CA GLY A 4 -27.90 27.92 -54.13
C GLY A 4 -26.45 27.53 -53.82
N ALA A 5 -26.11 26.24 -53.95
CA ALA A 5 -24.77 25.78 -54.36
C ALA A 5 -24.66 25.84 -55.90
N PRO A 6 -23.46 25.97 -56.50
CA PRO A 6 -22.83 24.82 -57.22
C PRO A 6 -21.27 24.82 -57.15
N ILE A 7 -20.55 23.69 -57.06
CA ILE A 7 -20.05 22.73 -58.09
C ILE A 7 -19.08 23.31 -59.15
N VAL A 8 -17.85 22.76 -59.23
CA VAL A 8 -16.97 22.33 -60.38
C VAL A 8 -15.52 22.28 -59.85
N ALA A 9 -14.85 21.14 -59.56
CA ALA A 9 -14.33 20.02 -60.36
C ALA A 9 -13.07 20.30 -61.22
N SER A 10 -11.93 19.68 -60.88
CA SER A 10 -10.90 19.10 -61.79
C SER A 10 -9.77 18.39 -60.99
N THR A 11 -9.85 17.07 -60.72
CA THR A 11 -9.14 15.94 -61.38
C THR A 11 -7.62 16.03 -61.57
N LYS A 12 -6.88 15.12 -60.90
CA LYS A 12 -5.92 14.21 -61.53
C LYS A 12 -5.69 12.93 -60.70
N LEU A 13 -6.04 11.80 -61.33
CA LEU A 13 -5.73 10.40 -60.96
C LEU A 13 -4.22 10.12 -61.03
N ILE A 14 -3.76 9.12 -60.27
CA ILE A 14 -3.15 7.88 -60.77
C ILE A 14 -3.26 6.80 -59.67
N ALA A 15 -3.73 5.62 -60.06
CA ALA A 15 -3.96 4.43 -59.25
C ALA A 15 -3.18 3.25 -59.82
N PHE A 16 -2.72 2.34 -58.96
CA PHE A 16 -2.40 0.91 -59.18
C PHE A 16 -2.14 0.33 -57.78
N ARG A 17 -2.48 -0.91 -57.34
CA ARG A 17 -3.41 -1.99 -57.72
C ARG A 17 -3.29 -3.03 -56.57
N LEU A 18 -4.40 -3.60 -56.09
CA LEU A 18 -4.41 -4.77 -55.19
C LEU A 18 -3.94 -6.07 -55.90
N PRO A 19 -3.70 -7.15 -55.13
CA PRO A 19 -4.15 -8.48 -55.50
C PRO A 19 -5.25 -9.00 -54.56
N LEU A 20 -6.31 -9.53 -55.19
CA LEU A 20 -7.33 -10.42 -54.63
C LEU A 20 -6.80 -11.87 -54.71
N PHE A 21 -7.00 -12.67 -53.66
CA PHE A 21 -7.19 -14.13 -53.81
C PHE A 21 -8.17 -14.67 -52.74
N THR A 22 -9.37 -15.01 -53.25
CA THR A 22 -10.17 -16.22 -53.00
C THR A 22 -10.51 -16.67 -51.57
N ARG A 23 -11.80 -16.51 -51.23
CA ARG A 23 -12.57 -17.33 -50.29
C ARG A 23 -12.70 -18.77 -50.80
N SER A 24 -12.40 -19.75 -49.97
CA SER A 24 -12.86 -21.14 -50.08
C SER A 24 -13.84 -21.45 -48.95
N ALA A 25 -14.93 -22.12 -49.30
CA ALA A 25 -16.06 -22.44 -48.45
C ALA A 25 -16.00 -23.88 -47.89
N LEU A 26 -16.84 -24.11 -46.87
CA LEU A 26 -17.44 -25.37 -46.38
C LEU A 26 -16.66 -26.21 -45.33
N PRO A 27 -17.35 -27.04 -44.50
CA PRO A 27 -18.77 -26.96 -44.07
C PRO A 27 -19.00 -27.20 -42.56
N TYR A 28 -20.06 -26.54 -42.07
CA TYR A 28 -20.83 -26.98 -40.90
C TYR A 28 -21.49 -28.33 -41.18
N ARG A 29 -21.34 -29.28 -40.25
CA ARG A 29 -22.03 -30.58 -40.28
C ARG A 29 -23.08 -30.59 -39.17
N ALA A 30 -24.34 -30.53 -39.55
CA ALA A 30 -25.51 -30.80 -38.71
C ALA A 30 -26.29 -31.96 -39.32
N SER A 31 -26.74 -32.92 -38.50
CA SER A 31 -27.84 -33.88 -38.71
C SER A 31 -27.86 -34.91 -37.54
N PRO A 32 -28.97 -35.63 -37.25
CA PRO A 32 -30.34 -35.14 -37.03
C PRO A 32 -31.14 -35.91 -35.92
N LEU A 33 -32.32 -35.38 -35.58
CA LEU A 33 -33.59 -36.06 -35.18
C LEU A 33 -33.68 -37.01 -33.96
N LEU A 34 -34.55 -36.66 -32.99
CA LEU A 34 -35.83 -37.36 -32.75
C LEU A 34 -36.75 -36.57 -31.80
N ARG A 35 -38.04 -36.59 -32.13
CA ARG A 35 -39.19 -35.93 -31.47
C ARG A 35 -40.20 -37.02 -31.09
N SER A 36 -40.87 -36.89 -29.95
CA SER A 36 -42.24 -37.37 -29.67
C SER A 36 -42.82 -36.44 -28.58
N THR A 37 -43.81 -35.56 -28.80
CA THR A 37 -45.28 -35.66 -29.03
C THR A 37 -46.12 -36.19 -27.86
N SER A 38 -46.83 -35.29 -27.17
CA SER A 38 -48.32 -35.22 -27.05
C SER A 38 -48.69 -33.91 -26.32
N GLN A 39 -49.40 -32.94 -26.93
CA GLN A 39 -50.87 -32.67 -26.90
C GLN A 39 -51.41 -32.46 -25.46
N ALA A 40 -52.17 -31.41 -25.10
CA ALA A 40 -53.35 -30.86 -25.78
C ALA A 40 -53.83 -29.46 -25.27
N GLN A 41 -54.50 -28.72 -26.18
CA GLN A 41 -55.67 -27.80 -26.05
C GLN A 41 -55.56 -26.56 -25.13
N VAL A 42 -55.52 -25.29 -25.60
CA VAL A 42 -56.49 -24.45 -26.37
C VAL A 42 -57.81 -24.15 -25.62
N LYS A 43 -57.99 -22.89 -25.19
CA LYS A 43 -59.10 -21.98 -25.60
C LYS A 43 -58.98 -20.55 -25.03
N LEU A 44 -58.98 -19.59 -25.95
CA LEU A 44 -59.27 -18.14 -25.81
C LEU A 44 -60.79 -17.90 -25.53
N PRO A 45 -61.21 -16.70 -25.05
CA PRO A 45 -61.56 -15.56 -25.94
C PRO A 45 -61.03 -14.19 -25.43
N THR A 46 -60.48 -13.28 -26.27
CA THR A 46 -61.12 -12.13 -27.00
C THR A 46 -62.12 -11.32 -26.16
N SER A 47 -62.08 -9.98 -25.99
CA SER A 47 -61.96 -8.87 -26.96
C SER A 47 -61.87 -7.51 -26.21
N ILE A 48 -61.03 -6.54 -26.63
CA ILE A 48 -61.31 -5.26 -27.34
C ILE A 48 -61.62 -4.01 -26.46
N ALA A 49 -60.91 -2.91 -26.79
CA ALA A 49 -61.22 -1.46 -26.69
C ALA A 49 -60.86 -0.58 -25.45
N SER A 50 -59.74 0.14 -25.60
CA SER A 50 -59.54 1.63 -25.57
C SER A 50 -60.08 2.57 -24.45
N ILE A 51 -59.10 3.29 -23.87
CA ILE A 51 -58.99 4.77 -23.62
C ILE A 51 -59.73 5.42 -22.41
N SER A 52 -58.90 6.05 -21.52
CA SER A 52 -59.05 7.37 -20.85
C SER A 52 -59.28 7.48 -19.32
N THR A 53 -58.40 8.32 -18.71
CA THR A 53 -58.57 9.29 -17.60
C THR A 53 -58.74 8.86 -16.12
N THR A 54 -57.65 9.07 -15.36
CA THR A 54 -57.46 9.75 -14.03
C THR A 54 -58.31 9.40 -12.78
N PRO A 55 -57.76 9.60 -11.55
CA PRO A 55 -58.09 8.82 -10.36
C PRO A 55 -59.06 9.53 -9.39
N SER A 56 -59.79 8.75 -8.59
CA SER A 56 -60.64 9.23 -7.49
C SER A 56 -60.11 8.79 -6.11
N VAL A 57 -59.96 9.77 -5.23
CA VAL A 57 -59.92 9.66 -3.76
C VAL A 57 -61.35 9.64 -3.23
N CYS A 58 -61.64 8.90 -2.15
CA CYS A 58 -62.57 9.36 -1.09
C CYS A 58 -62.51 8.53 0.20
N ASN A 59 -62.52 9.29 1.30
CA ASN A 59 -62.53 8.96 2.73
C ASN A 59 -63.93 8.60 3.27
N ALA A 60 -64.00 8.04 4.50
CA ALA A 60 -64.76 8.55 5.69
C ALA A 60 -64.96 7.40 6.74
N ARG A 61 -64.42 7.48 7.99
CA ARG A 61 -64.91 8.15 9.25
C ARG A 61 -66.08 7.39 9.95
N PRO A 62 -66.49 7.68 11.22
CA PRO A 62 -65.89 8.42 12.36
C PRO A 62 -66.09 7.75 13.76
N ASN A 63 -65.58 8.35 14.84
CA ASN A 63 -66.40 8.70 16.02
C ASN A 63 -65.71 9.72 16.96
N ASN A 64 -66.53 10.63 17.47
CA ASN A 64 -66.28 11.84 18.27
C ASN A 64 -66.79 11.66 19.71
N HIS A 65 -66.27 12.48 20.63
CA HIS A 65 -66.88 13.12 21.83
C HIS A 65 -65.76 13.32 22.89
N ASP A 66 -65.60 14.41 23.63
CA ASP A 66 -66.05 15.81 23.58
C ASP A 66 -65.28 16.57 24.70
N PHE A 67 -64.96 17.85 24.47
CA PHE A 67 -64.66 18.98 25.39
C PHE A 67 -63.70 18.78 26.60
N ASP A 68 -62.67 19.61 26.81
CA ASP A 68 -62.83 21.03 27.13
C ASP A 68 -61.57 21.88 26.82
N ALA A 69 -61.82 23.17 26.56
CA ALA A 69 -60.86 24.17 26.11
C ALA A 69 -59.99 24.74 27.24
N ASN A 70 -58.65 24.75 27.07
CA ASN A 70 -57.68 25.74 27.57
C ASN A 70 -56.25 25.16 27.56
N ASN A 71 -55.55 25.21 26.42
CA ASN A 71 -54.09 25.44 26.34
C ASN A 71 -53.60 25.29 24.90
N MET A 72 -53.48 26.40 24.17
CA MET A 72 -52.44 26.59 23.17
C MET A 72 -52.31 28.08 22.90
N THR A 73 -51.31 28.70 23.53
CA THR A 73 -50.90 30.07 23.24
C THR A 73 -49.84 30.10 22.16
N THR A 74 -50.09 30.98 21.20
CA THR A 74 -49.23 31.46 20.11
C THR A 74 -48.04 32.28 20.62
N SER A 75 -46.88 32.21 19.95
CA SER A 75 -45.92 33.33 19.86
C SER A 75 -44.92 33.01 18.73
N SER A 76 -45.08 33.46 17.48
CA SER A 76 -44.72 34.80 16.97
C SER A 76 -43.65 35.53 17.79
N TYR A 77 -42.46 35.71 17.22
CA TYR A 77 -41.38 36.53 17.78
C TYR A 77 -41.61 38.00 17.39
N PRO A 78 -41.75 38.93 18.35
CA PRO A 78 -41.75 40.36 18.09
C PRO A 78 -40.39 41.01 18.37
N LEU A 79 -40.12 42.10 17.66
CA LEU A 79 -38.96 42.98 17.79
C LEU A 79 -39.19 44.09 18.85
N GLN A 80 -38.09 44.45 19.55
CA GLN A 80 -37.80 45.69 20.33
C GLN A 80 -38.27 45.76 21.81
N PRO A 81 -37.70 46.69 22.63
CA PRO A 81 -36.28 46.85 23.00
C PRO A 81 -36.12 46.93 24.55
N SER A 82 -34.91 46.76 25.09
CA SER A 82 -34.65 47.12 26.50
C SER A 82 -33.26 47.74 26.74
N GLU A 83 -33.27 48.86 27.45
CA GLU A 83 -32.19 49.51 28.20
C GLU A 83 -32.70 49.70 29.65
N PRO A 84 -31.89 50.09 30.66
CA PRO A 84 -30.47 49.82 30.90
C PRO A 84 -30.21 49.34 32.36
N VAL A 85 -29.13 48.60 32.61
CA VAL A 85 -28.49 48.54 33.95
C VAL A 85 -26.97 48.55 33.77
N ASP A 86 -26.33 49.51 34.44
CA ASP A 86 -24.89 49.79 34.55
C ASP A 86 -24.48 49.60 36.05
N PRO A 87 -23.22 49.74 36.51
CA PRO A 87 -21.90 49.24 36.07
C PRO A 87 -21.14 48.55 37.23
N VAL A 88 -20.58 47.35 37.10
CA VAL A 88 -19.37 46.99 37.87
C VAL A 88 -18.47 46.05 37.05
N HIS A 89 -17.31 46.57 36.64
CA HIS A 89 -16.12 45.89 36.09
C HIS A 89 -16.06 45.55 34.58
N GLY A 90 -15.83 46.60 33.77
CA GLY A 90 -14.59 46.78 32.98
C GLY A 90 -14.26 45.84 31.79
N PRO A 91 -14.27 46.34 30.53
CA PRO A 91 -13.80 45.62 29.35
C PRO A 91 -12.40 46.09 28.89
N SER A 92 -11.53 45.17 28.41
CA SER A 92 -10.38 45.54 27.57
C SER A 92 -10.38 44.70 26.29
N LYS A 93 -10.93 45.25 25.20
CA LYS A 93 -10.23 45.99 24.13
C LYS A 93 -9.77 45.08 22.99
N THR A 94 -10.70 44.82 22.08
CA THR A 94 -10.42 44.73 20.64
C THR A 94 -9.93 46.11 20.15
N GLN A 95 -8.78 46.17 19.48
CA GLN A 95 -8.33 47.40 18.80
C GLN A 95 -8.68 47.36 17.30
N LYS A 96 -9.30 48.47 16.89
CA LYS A 96 -9.70 48.85 15.52
C LYS A 96 -8.51 49.39 14.70
N PRO A 97 -8.66 49.53 13.37
CA PRO A 97 -7.57 49.68 12.41
C PRO A 97 -7.05 51.12 12.35
N ILE A 98 -5.77 51.30 12.00
CA ILE A 98 -5.20 52.62 11.72
C ILE A 98 -4.91 52.72 10.22
N ASN A 99 -5.61 53.67 9.59
CA ASN A 99 -5.38 54.19 8.25
C ASN A 99 -4.01 54.88 8.15
N VAL A 100 -3.34 54.64 7.03
CA VAL A 100 -2.09 55.30 6.64
C VAL A 100 -2.41 56.72 6.13
N HIS A 101 -1.93 57.74 6.83
CA HIS A 101 -1.83 59.10 6.27
C HIS A 101 -0.40 59.35 5.78
N ALA A 102 -0.30 59.87 4.55
CA ALA A 102 0.92 60.35 3.93
C ALA A 102 1.22 61.80 4.32
N ASN A 103 2.51 62.09 4.55
CA ASN A 103 3.30 63.28 4.16
C ASN A 103 4.21 63.85 5.28
N GLY A 104 5.50 64.02 4.93
CA GLY A 104 6.18 65.31 5.12
C GLY A 104 7.24 65.45 6.22
N HIS A 105 8.50 65.50 5.76
CA HIS A 105 9.66 66.28 6.27
C HIS A 105 10.44 65.93 7.56
N VAL A 106 11.66 65.39 7.32
CA VAL A 106 13.01 65.82 7.76
C VAL A 106 13.24 66.23 9.24
N HIS A 107 14.10 65.48 9.95
CA HIS A 107 15.41 65.97 10.41
C HIS A 107 16.31 64.84 10.96
N ALA A 108 17.62 65.08 10.86
CA ALA A 108 18.73 64.14 10.92
C ALA A 108 19.20 63.76 12.33
N ASN A 109 19.69 62.52 12.50
CA ASN A 109 21.08 62.19 12.85
C ASN A 109 21.19 60.80 13.50
N GLY A 110 22.16 60.01 13.04
CA GLY A 110 22.91 59.14 13.93
C GLY A 110 22.60 57.64 13.90
N SER A 111 23.59 56.90 13.39
CA SER A 111 23.97 55.53 13.72
C SER A 111 23.38 54.37 12.90
N THR A 112 24.35 53.62 12.38
CA THR A 112 24.32 52.37 11.64
C THR A 112 23.53 51.25 12.31
N SER A 113 22.51 50.70 11.62
CA SER A 113 22.33 49.25 11.48
C SER A 113 21.31 48.93 10.38
N SER A 114 21.79 48.51 9.21
CA SER A 114 20.92 47.91 8.18
C SER A 114 20.59 46.47 8.58
N ARG A 115 19.64 46.30 9.50
CA ARG A 115 18.94 45.02 9.69
C ARG A 115 17.65 45.03 8.87
N GLN A 116 17.74 44.53 7.63
CA GLN A 116 16.58 44.01 6.92
C GLN A 116 16.91 42.61 6.40
N HIS A 117 16.82 41.62 7.28
CA HIS A 117 16.58 40.25 6.86
C HIS A 117 15.07 40.05 6.77
N ASN A 118 14.50 40.28 5.59
CA ASN A 118 13.23 39.65 5.23
C ASN A 118 13.50 38.14 5.22
N LYS A 119 13.13 37.47 6.32
CA LYS A 119 13.23 36.01 6.47
C LYS A 119 12.14 35.33 5.63
N THR A 120 12.24 35.41 4.30
CA THR A 120 11.48 34.51 3.42
C THR A 120 12.17 33.16 3.40
N ALA A 121 11.39 32.08 3.41
CA ALA A 121 11.91 30.73 3.24
C ALA A 121 12.79 30.66 1.96
N PRO A 122 13.86 29.85 1.95
CA PRO A 122 14.68 29.70 0.76
C PRO A 122 13.81 29.21 -0.40
N LEU A 123 13.94 29.86 -1.57
CA LEU A 123 13.25 29.44 -2.78
C LEU A 123 13.89 28.15 -3.31
N LEU A 124 13.04 27.22 -3.78
CA LEU A 124 13.50 26.03 -4.49
C LEU A 124 14.25 26.44 -5.77
N PRO A 125 15.18 25.61 -6.29
CA PRO A 125 15.86 25.86 -7.55
C PRO A 125 14.86 26.18 -8.68
N ILE A 126 15.25 27.12 -9.55
CA ILE A 126 14.37 27.75 -10.55
C ILE A 126 13.96 26.76 -11.66
N ASP A 127 14.81 25.77 -11.97
CA ASP A 127 14.51 24.75 -12.95
C ASP A 127 14.00 23.47 -12.25
N PRO A 128 12.69 23.16 -12.32
CA PRO A 128 12.14 21.94 -11.72
C PRO A 128 12.65 20.65 -12.40
N LEU A 129 13.35 20.77 -13.54
CA LEU A 129 13.93 19.67 -14.29
C LEU A 129 15.47 19.63 -14.20
N GLN A 130 16.06 20.43 -13.30
CA GLN A 130 17.51 20.46 -13.11
C GLN A 130 18.00 19.09 -12.59
N GLY A 131 18.90 18.46 -13.36
CA GLY A 131 19.28 17.06 -13.18
C GLY A 131 18.40 16.15 -14.03
N LYS A 132 18.78 15.94 -15.29
CA LYS A 132 18.02 15.13 -16.26
C LYS A 132 17.72 13.75 -15.69
N ILE A 133 16.44 13.50 -15.37
CA ILE A 133 15.95 12.18 -14.97
C ILE A 133 15.88 11.32 -16.25
N ASP A 134 16.64 10.24 -16.27
CA ASP A 134 16.67 9.30 -17.39
C ASP A 134 15.46 8.35 -17.34
N ASN A 135 14.33 8.81 -17.89
CA ASN A 135 13.10 8.02 -17.99
C ASN A 135 13.28 6.77 -18.86
N ALA A 136 14.14 6.81 -19.88
CA ALA A 136 14.41 5.65 -20.73
C ALA A 136 15.08 4.53 -19.92
N LYS A 137 16.11 4.86 -19.14
CA LYS A 137 16.74 3.91 -18.21
C LYS A 137 15.76 3.40 -17.15
N LYS A 138 14.87 4.25 -16.64
CA LYS A 138 13.84 3.83 -15.67
C LYS A 138 12.87 2.81 -16.27
N ILE A 139 12.43 3.01 -17.52
CA ILE A 139 11.57 2.06 -18.23
C ILE A 139 12.30 0.74 -18.47
N GLN A 140 13.59 0.77 -18.83
CA GLN A 140 14.39 -0.46 -18.98
C GLN A 140 14.51 -1.24 -17.67
N LEU A 141 14.71 -0.56 -16.54
CA LEU A 141 14.74 -1.21 -15.21
C LEU A 141 13.37 -1.77 -14.81
N LEU A 142 12.30 -1.07 -15.17
CA LEU A 142 10.93 -1.49 -14.91
C LEU A 142 10.57 -2.79 -15.64
N ALA A 143 11.12 -3.03 -16.83
CA ALA A 143 10.91 -4.26 -17.58
C ALA A 143 11.44 -5.53 -16.89
N ARG A 144 12.19 -5.36 -15.80
CA ARG A 144 12.85 -6.41 -15.02
C ARG A 144 12.50 -6.35 -13.54
N ASP A 145 11.40 -5.69 -13.20
CA ASP A 145 10.95 -5.50 -11.82
C ASP A 145 9.65 -6.25 -11.57
N PHE A 146 9.73 -7.40 -10.90
CA PHE A 146 8.60 -8.29 -10.67
C PHE A 146 7.97 -8.10 -9.28
N ARG A 147 8.30 -7.02 -8.56
CA ARG A 147 7.82 -6.82 -7.18
C ARG A 147 6.29 -6.69 -7.09
N SER A 148 5.70 -6.01 -8.06
CA SER A 148 4.27 -5.68 -8.12
C SER A 148 3.91 -5.20 -9.52
N ASP A 149 2.63 -5.09 -9.82
CA ASP A 149 2.10 -4.36 -10.99
C ASP A 149 1.82 -2.87 -10.67
N THR A 150 1.97 -2.45 -9.41
CA THR A 150 1.84 -1.05 -8.96
C THR A 150 3.03 -0.17 -9.33
N ILE A 151 4.13 -0.76 -9.78
CA ILE A 151 5.34 -0.03 -10.18
C ILE A 151 5.28 0.42 -11.65
N THR A 152 4.26 0.00 -12.38
CA THR A 152 4.04 0.36 -13.78
C THR A 152 4.16 1.87 -13.95
N ALA A 153 4.79 2.29 -15.04
CA ALA A 153 5.01 3.69 -15.35
C ALA A 153 4.06 4.14 -16.47
N PRO A 154 3.57 5.40 -16.44
CA PRO A 154 2.75 5.92 -17.51
C PRO A 154 3.43 5.80 -18.87
N THR A 155 2.66 5.41 -19.89
CA THR A 155 3.11 5.39 -21.29
C THR A 155 3.17 6.81 -21.86
N GLU A 156 3.86 6.99 -22.98
CA GLU A 156 3.87 8.27 -23.70
C GLU A 156 2.44 8.72 -24.12
N SER A 157 1.57 7.76 -24.48
CA SER A 157 0.15 8.05 -24.76
C SER A 157 -0.58 8.56 -23.52
N MET A 158 -0.31 8.00 -22.34
CA MET A 158 -0.86 8.52 -21.07
C MET A 158 -0.35 9.92 -20.77
N ILE A 159 0.96 10.16 -20.91
CA ILE A 159 1.56 11.49 -20.66
C ILE A 159 0.96 12.55 -21.59
N ARG A 160 0.76 12.22 -22.88
CA ARG A 160 0.09 13.12 -23.83
C ARG A 160 -1.36 13.39 -23.42
N ALA A 161 -2.12 12.35 -23.08
CA ALA A 161 -3.49 12.49 -22.62
C ALA A 161 -3.59 13.36 -21.35
N MET A 162 -2.64 13.23 -20.42
CA MET A 162 -2.56 14.12 -19.24
C MET A 162 -2.40 15.59 -19.62
N ALA A 163 -1.56 15.90 -20.62
CA ALA A 163 -1.31 17.27 -21.06
C ALA A 163 -2.52 17.92 -21.74
N GLU A 164 -3.34 17.12 -22.42
CA GLU A 164 -4.48 17.55 -23.23
C GLU A 164 -5.82 17.50 -22.46
N ALA A 165 -5.84 16.93 -21.25
CA ALA A 165 -7.04 16.77 -20.45
C ALA A 165 -7.67 18.09 -19.99
N SER A 166 -8.94 17.99 -19.57
CA SER A 166 -9.65 19.06 -18.87
C SER A 166 -8.90 19.47 -17.60
N ARG A 167 -9.04 20.75 -17.24
CA ARG A 167 -8.51 21.36 -16.00
C ARG A 167 -9.67 21.97 -15.18
N GLY A 168 -10.86 21.39 -15.29
CA GLY A 168 -12.01 21.77 -14.47
C GLY A 168 -11.84 21.37 -13.01
N ASP A 169 -12.68 21.91 -12.13
CA ASP A 169 -12.64 21.59 -10.70
C ASP A 169 -13.61 20.42 -10.39
N ASP A 170 -13.07 19.24 -10.04
CA ASP A 170 -13.88 18.06 -9.71
C ASP A 170 -14.73 18.23 -8.43
N VAL A 171 -14.38 19.16 -7.52
CA VAL A 171 -15.22 19.45 -6.35
C VAL A 171 -16.52 20.13 -6.75
N TYR A 172 -16.47 21.04 -7.74
CA TYR A 172 -17.66 21.63 -8.34
C TYR A 172 -18.32 20.73 -9.39
N GLY A 173 -17.64 19.63 -9.77
CA GLY A 173 -18.14 18.72 -10.79
C GLY A 173 -17.95 19.26 -12.21
N GLU A 174 -16.95 20.11 -12.42
CA GLU A 174 -16.70 20.81 -13.70
C GLU A 174 -15.54 20.18 -14.50
N ASP A 175 -14.95 19.09 -14.02
CA ASP A 175 -13.89 18.37 -14.73
C ASP A 175 -14.50 17.37 -15.75
N GLU A 176 -14.60 17.81 -17.02
CA GLU A 176 -15.24 17.03 -18.10
C GLU A 176 -14.56 15.69 -18.38
N THR A 177 -13.23 15.63 -18.29
CA THR A 177 -12.47 14.38 -18.47
C THR A 177 -12.85 13.38 -17.39
N THR A 178 -12.94 13.84 -16.14
CA THR A 178 -13.32 13.01 -15.00
C THR A 178 -14.76 12.55 -15.07
N ASN A 179 -15.69 13.47 -15.36
CA ASN A 179 -17.12 13.18 -15.43
C ASN A 179 -17.45 12.18 -16.53
N SER A 180 -16.93 12.40 -17.74
CA SER A 180 -17.17 11.49 -18.87
C SER A 180 -16.59 10.09 -18.61
N PHE A 181 -15.40 9.99 -18.02
CA PHE A 181 -14.79 8.69 -17.74
C PHE A 181 -15.53 7.93 -16.63
N GLN A 182 -16.01 8.63 -15.59
CA GLN A 182 -16.87 8.02 -14.57
C GLN A 182 -18.16 7.46 -15.19
N ALA A 183 -18.81 8.20 -16.10
CA ALA A 183 -20.00 7.73 -16.79
C ALA A 183 -19.72 6.49 -17.68
N GLU A 184 -18.60 6.49 -18.40
CA GLU A 184 -18.16 5.34 -19.21
C GLU A 184 -17.95 4.08 -18.35
N ILE A 185 -17.27 4.21 -17.21
CA ILE A 185 -17.00 3.07 -16.33
C ILE A 185 -18.27 2.58 -15.63
N ALA A 186 -19.17 3.48 -15.23
CA ALA A 186 -20.49 3.11 -14.72
C ALA A 186 -21.25 2.25 -15.76
N ALA A 187 -21.31 2.71 -17.02
CA ALA A 187 -21.93 1.97 -18.11
C ALA A 187 -21.24 0.61 -18.38
N LEU A 188 -19.91 0.57 -18.39
CA LEU A 188 -19.11 -0.63 -18.65
C LEU A 188 -19.32 -1.72 -17.59
N THR A 189 -19.49 -1.31 -16.33
CA THR A 189 -19.74 -2.21 -15.18
C THR A 189 -21.23 -2.50 -14.97
N GLY A 190 -22.12 -1.84 -15.71
CA GLY A 190 -23.58 -1.93 -15.53
C GLY A 190 -24.06 -1.34 -14.21
N LYS A 191 -23.30 -0.44 -13.57
CA LYS A 191 -23.69 0.27 -12.34
C LYS A 191 -24.23 1.64 -12.67
N GLU A 192 -25.04 2.19 -11.77
CA GLU A 192 -25.72 3.47 -12.00
C GLU A 192 -24.76 4.66 -12.00
N SER A 193 -23.70 4.60 -11.20
CA SER A 193 -22.74 5.70 -11.08
C SER A 193 -21.35 5.21 -10.68
N ALA A 194 -20.35 6.03 -10.97
CA ALA A 194 -18.97 5.81 -10.60
C ALA A 194 -18.34 7.06 -9.96
N ILE A 195 -17.28 6.89 -9.18
CA ILE A 195 -16.48 7.99 -8.65
C ILE A 195 -15.00 7.64 -8.61
N PHE A 196 -14.18 8.51 -9.20
CA PHE A 196 -12.72 8.38 -9.15
C PHE A 196 -12.20 8.73 -7.76
N VAL A 197 -11.22 7.95 -7.30
CA VAL A 197 -10.56 8.13 -6.00
C VAL A 197 -9.05 7.92 -6.14
N PRO A 198 -8.20 8.60 -5.36
CA PRO A 198 -6.74 8.49 -5.49
C PRO A 198 -6.14 7.09 -5.31
N SER A 199 -6.79 6.19 -4.55
CA SER A 199 -6.23 4.85 -4.26
C SER A 199 -7.30 3.78 -4.06
N GLY A 200 -6.90 2.51 -4.23
CA GLY A 200 -7.75 1.35 -3.97
C GLY A 200 -8.18 1.24 -2.51
N THR A 201 -7.25 1.47 -1.59
CA THR A 201 -7.55 1.53 -0.15
C THR A 201 -8.63 2.56 0.14
N LEU A 202 -8.52 3.78 -0.39
CA LEU A 202 -9.57 4.77 -0.16
C LEU A 202 -10.90 4.36 -0.81
N SER A 203 -10.87 3.71 -1.98
CA SER A 203 -12.08 3.16 -2.62
C SER A 203 -12.82 2.21 -1.68
N ASN A 204 -12.12 1.22 -1.12
CA ASN A 204 -12.68 0.23 -0.20
C ASN A 204 -13.18 0.90 1.09
N GLN A 205 -12.36 1.76 1.70
CA GLN A 205 -12.74 2.45 2.95
C GLN A 205 -13.95 3.37 2.75
N LEU A 206 -14.05 4.07 1.63
CA LEU A 206 -15.24 4.87 1.30
C LEU A 206 -16.46 3.98 1.08
N ALA A 207 -16.30 2.82 0.44
CA ALA A 207 -17.39 1.92 0.20
C ALA A 207 -17.96 1.37 1.51
N LEU A 208 -17.08 0.82 2.36
CA LEU A 208 -17.43 0.26 3.66
C LEU A 208 -18.01 1.33 4.60
N ARG A 209 -17.39 2.52 4.68
CA ARG A 209 -17.91 3.62 5.50
C ARG A 209 -19.30 4.09 5.08
N THR A 210 -19.59 4.03 3.78
CA THR A 210 -20.89 4.46 3.25
C THR A 210 -21.99 3.45 3.55
N HIS A 211 -21.68 2.16 3.48
CA HIS A 211 -22.62 1.08 3.85
C HIS A 211 -22.81 0.96 5.37
N LEU A 212 -21.75 1.12 6.15
CA LEU A 212 -21.76 1.00 7.61
C LEU A 212 -22.07 2.35 8.26
N TYR A 213 -23.36 2.63 8.44
CA TYR A 213 -23.80 3.92 8.95
C TYR A 213 -23.48 4.13 10.45
N GLN A 214 -23.81 3.14 11.30
CA GLN A 214 -23.57 3.16 12.74
C GLN A 214 -23.02 1.80 13.22
N PRO A 215 -22.06 1.78 14.16
CA PRO A 215 -21.67 0.54 14.84
C PRO A 215 -22.78 0.05 15.79
N PRO A 216 -22.75 -1.23 16.23
CA PRO A 216 -21.73 -2.25 15.95
C PRO A 216 -22.08 -3.12 14.74
N HIS A 217 -21.13 -3.33 13.83
CA HIS A 217 -21.29 -4.22 12.67
C HIS A 217 -20.00 -4.98 12.37
N THR A 218 -20.16 -6.09 11.64
CA THR A 218 -19.05 -6.92 11.17
C THR A 218 -19.05 -7.00 9.64
N VAL A 219 -17.84 -6.97 9.06
CA VAL A 219 -17.57 -7.27 7.65
C VAL A 219 -16.96 -8.67 7.53
N LEU A 220 -17.64 -9.59 6.87
CA LEU A 220 -17.09 -10.92 6.57
C LEU A 220 -16.19 -10.85 5.34
N CYS A 221 -14.98 -11.40 5.42
CA CYS A 221 -14.03 -11.44 4.32
C CYS A 221 -13.04 -12.61 4.43
N ASP A 222 -12.34 -12.92 3.33
CA ASP A 222 -11.27 -13.92 3.33
C ASP A 222 -10.12 -13.43 4.22
N THR A 223 -9.50 -14.34 4.97
CA THR A 223 -8.34 -14.05 5.83
C THR A 223 -7.18 -13.38 5.08
N ARG A 224 -7.06 -13.59 3.76
CA ARG A 224 -6.04 -13.01 2.88
C ARG A 224 -6.41 -11.62 2.34
N SER A 225 -7.66 -11.19 2.51
CA SER A 225 -8.20 -9.99 1.86
C SER A 225 -7.45 -8.71 2.21
N HIS A 226 -7.36 -7.83 1.22
CA HIS A 226 -6.65 -6.56 1.31
C HIS A 226 -7.27 -5.63 2.36
N ILE A 227 -8.61 -5.54 2.37
CA ILE A 227 -9.36 -4.69 3.30
C ILE A 227 -9.10 -5.01 4.78
N HIS A 228 -8.72 -6.26 5.09
CA HIS A 228 -8.35 -6.68 6.44
C HIS A 228 -6.85 -6.53 6.67
N ARG A 229 -6.00 -7.10 5.80
CA ARG A 229 -4.55 -7.23 6.05
C ARG A 229 -3.72 -5.99 5.72
N TYR A 230 -4.11 -5.25 4.68
CA TYR A 230 -3.24 -4.29 3.99
C TYR A 230 -3.80 -2.86 3.96
N GLU A 231 -4.82 -2.58 4.77
CA GLU A 231 -5.45 -1.26 4.89
C GLU A 231 -5.36 -0.70 6.32
N ALA A 232 -4.33 -1.12 7.05
CA ALA A 232 -3.96 -0.59 8.37
C ALA A 232 -5.11 -0.60 9.41
N GLY A 233 -5.99 -1.60 9.35
CA GLY A 233 -7.15 -1.68 10.24
C GLY A 233 -8.20 -0.60 9.98
N GLY A 234 -8.25 -0.05 8.76
CA GLY A 234 -9.13 1.05 8.38
C GLY A 234 -10.60 0.79 8.69
N ILE A 235 -11.08 -0.45 8.57
CA ILE A 235 -12.47 -0.82 8.90
C ILE A 235 -12.80 -0.49 10.36
N ALA A 236 -11.96 -0.92 11.29
CA ALA A 236 -12.13 -0.64 12.71
C ALA A 236 -12.02 0.87 13.00
N PHE A 237 -11.01 1.52 12.44
CA PHE A 237 -10.73 2.92 12.71
C PHE A 237 -11.79 3.88 12.14
N HIS A 238 -12.23 3.65 10.90
CA HIS A 238 -13.12 4.55 10.17
C HIS A 238 -14.60 4.21 10.31
N CYS A 239 -14.93 2.93 10.44
CA CYS A 239 -16.32 2.47 10.45
C CYS A 239 -16.80 2.04 11.84
N GLY A 240 -15.90 1.88 12.82
CA GLY A 240 -16.25 1.30 14.12
C GLY A 240 -16.74 -0.16 14.01
N ALA A 241 -16.28 -0.87 12.99
CA ALA A 241 -16.73 -2.22 12.65
C ALA A 241 -15.59 -3.24 12.80
N SER A 242 -15.93 -4.45 13.20
CA SER A 242 -15.01 -5.59 13.23
C SER A 242 -14.97 -6.30 11.88
N THR A 243 -14.01 -7.20 11.72
CA THR A 243 -13.94 -8.13 10.59
C THR A 243 -14.14 -9.56 11.07
N GLU A 244 -15.03 -10.30 10.41
CA GLU A 244 -15.10 -11.76 10.51
C GLU A 244 -14.19 -12.31 9.41
N ILE A 245 -13.08 -12.93 9.80
CA ILE A 245 -12.07 -13.42 8.85
C ILE A 245 -12.17 -14.92 8.69
N VAL A 246 -12.44 -15.34 7.45
CA VAL A 246 -12.67 -16.76 7.14
C VAL A 246 -11.57 -17.26 6.21
N ALA A 247 -10.98 -18.41 6.54
CA ALA A 247 -10.09 -19.13 5.64
C ALA A 247 -10.92 -20.09 4.78
N PRO A 248 -10.73 -20.13 3.45
CA PRO A 248 -11.51 -21.01 2.60
C PRO A 248 -11.15 -22.48 2.85
N SER A 249 -12.15 -23.31 3.14
CA SER A 249 -11.97 -24.75 3.38
C SER A 249 -11.33 -25.50 2.21
N ASN A 250 -11.49 -25.00 0.98
CA ASN A 250 -10.88 -25.57 -0.23
C ASN A 250 -9.48 -25.01 -0.55
N GLY A 251 -8.95 -24.10 0.28
CA GLY A 251 -7.64 -23.46 0.07
C GLY A 251 -7.56 -22.45 -1.08
N HIS A 252 -8.66 -22.19 -1.79
CA HIS A 252 -8.70 -21.36 -3.00
C HIS A 252 -9.57 -20.11 -2.83
N HIS A 253 -10.86 -20.29 -2.56
CA HIS A 253 -11.89 -19.24 -2.52
C HIS A 253 -12.99 -19.63 -1.51
N LEU A 254 -13.62 -18.63 -0.90
CA LEU A 254 -14.72 -18.87 0.04
C LEU A 254 -15.91 -19.51 -0.67
N ARG A 255 -16.57 -20.47 -0.03
CA ARG A 255 -17.82 -21.07 -0.49
C ARG A 255 -18.97 -20.74 0.46
N TRP A 256 -20.17 -20.61 -0.09
CA TRP A 256 -21.34 -20.22 0.69
C TRP A 256 -21.62 -21.19 1.85
N ASP A 257 -21.78 -22.49 1.55
CA ASP A 257 -22.27 -23.47 2.53
C ASP A 257 -21.21 -23.80 3.58
N GLU A 258 -19.94 -23.95 3.16
CA GLU A 258 -18.87 -24.41 4.04
C GLU A 258 -18.17 -23.29 4.80
N ASP A 259 -18.06 -22.10 4.22
CA ASP A 259 -17.21 -21.04 4.75
C ASP A 259 -18.01 -19.81 5.18
N ILE A 260 -18.94 -19.32 4.35
CA ILE A 260 -19.62 -18.04 4.63
C ILE A 260 -20.78 -18.24 5.61
N GLN A 261 -21.78 -19.06 5.24
CA GLN A 261 -23.00 -19.24 6.03
C GLN A 261 -22.73 -19.62 7.50
N PRO A 262 -21.79 -20.53 7.82
CA PRO A 262 -21.53 -20.91 9.22
C PRO A 262 -20.87 -19.80 10.04
N ASN A 263 -20.23 -18.82 9.40
CA ASN A 263 -19.53 -17.71 10.05
C ASN A 263 -20.35 -16.40 10.04
N LEU A 264 -21.57 -16.41 9.49
CA LEU A 264 -22.44 -15.24 9.56
C LEU A 264 -23.03 -15.10 10.97
N ASN A 265 -22.79 -13.95 11.59
CA ASN A 265 -23.56 -13.56 12.77
C ASN A 265 -24.79 -12.74 12.37
N LEU A 266 -25.97 -13.37 12.40
CA LEU A 266 -27.25 -12.74 12.08
C LEU A 266 -28.16 -12.60 13.30
N SER A 267 -27.66 -12.95 14.48
CA SER A 267 -28.43 -12.92 15.72
C SER A 267 -28.57 -11.49 16.26
N ASP A 268 -29.64 -11.25 17.01
CA ASP A 268 -29.83 -10.03 17.81
C ASP A 268 -29.22 -10.17 19.22
N ASP A 269 -28.37 -11.17 19.44
CA ASP A 269 -27.69 -11.37 20.73
C ASP A 269 -26.70 -10.22 20.98
N ILE A 270 -26.92 -9.52 22.10
CA ILE A 270 -26.18 -8.33 22.51
C ILE A 270 -24.68 -8.57 22.72
N HIS A 271 -24.24 -9.82 22.84
CA HIS A 271 -22.81 -10.16 22.98
C HIS A 271 -22.04 -9.98 21.67
N PHE A 272 -22.71 -9.92 20.51
CA PHE A 272 -22.05 -9.93 19.21
C PHE A 272 -22.40 -8.73 18.32
N SER A 273 -21.54 -8.47 17.34
CA SER A 273 -21.76 -7.50 16.27
C SER A 273 -22.37 -8.18 15.02
N PRO A 274 -23.59 -7.79 14.60
CA PRO A 274 -24.23 -8.39 13.44
C PRO A 274 -23.43 -8.20 12.15
N THR A 275 -23.39 -9.23 11.32
CA THR A 275 -22.82 -9.17 9.98
C THR A 275 -23.71 -8.33 9.09
N ARG A 276 -23.10 -7.41 8.33
CA ARG A 276 -23.81 -6.53 7.38
C ARG A 276 -23.25 -6.58 5.98
N ILE A 277 -21.96 -6.86 5.84
CA ILE A 277 -21.28 -6.86 4.54
C ILE A 277 -20.53 -8.18 4.39
N ILE A 278 -20.68 -8.81 3.24
CA ILE A 278 -19.75 -9.81 2.73
C ILE A 278 -18.88 -9.10 1.69
N SER A 279 -17.58 -9.04 1.94
CA SER A 279 -16.61 -8.44 1.02
C SER A 279 -15.78 -9.55 0.39
N LEU A 280 -15.90 -9.68 -0.94
CA LEU A 280 -15.06 -10.58 -1.72
C LEU A 280 -13.93 -9.80 -2.40
N GLU A 281 -12.86 -10.48 -2.76
CA GLU A 281 -11.74 -9.92 -3.53
C GLU A 281 -11.53 -10.76 -4.79
N ASN A 282 -11.52 -10.13 -5.96
CA ASN A 282 -11.30 -10.84 -7.23
C ASN A 282 -10.45 -9.99 -8.20
N THR A 283 -9.22 -10.40 -8.53
CA THR A 283 -8.51 -11.61 -8.07
C THR A 283 -8.03 -11.52 -6.62
N LEU A 284 -7.92 -12.65 -5.92
CA LEU A 284 -7.28 -12.74 -4.60
C LEU A 284 -5.92 -13.46 -4.73
N ASN A 285 -4.81 -12.78 -4.46
CA ASN A 285 -3.46 -13.32 -4.75
C ASN A 285 -3.30 -13.87 -6.19
N GLY A 286 -3.94 -13.22 -7.17
CA GLY A 286 -3.86 -13.61 -8.57
C GLY A 286 -4.73 -14.79 -8.99
N THR A 287 -5.44 -15.44 -8.06
CA THR A 287 -6.44 -16.46 -8.38
C THR A 287 -7.81 -15.84 -8.64
N ILE A 288 -8.58 -16.48 -9.50
CA ILE A 288 -9.89 -16.06 -9.96
C ILE A 288 -10.95 -16.74 -9.12
N PHE A 289 -11.76 -15.94 -8.44
CA PHE A 289 -12.93 -16.46 -7.74
C PHE A 289 -13.97 -16.92 -8.78
N PRO A 290 -14.41 -18.20 -8.76
CA PRO A 290 -15.41 -18.71 -9.71
C PRO A 290 -16.70 -17.88 -9.68
N GLN A 291 -17.15 -17.45 -10.86
CA GLN A 291 -18.27 -16.52 -10.97
C GLN A 291 -19.61 -17.16 -10.55
N ASP A 292 -19.79 -18.45 -10.78
CA ASP A 292 -20.94 -19.22 -10.33
C ASP A 292 -21.05 -19.25 -8.80
N GLU A 293 -19.95 -19.43 -8.09
CA GLU A 293 -19.92 -19.37 -6.63
C GLU A 293 -20.18 -17.93 -6.14
N ILE A 294 -19.64 -16.89 -6.80
CA ILE A 294 -19.98 -15.48 -6.49
C ILE A 294 -21.49 -15.23 -6.63
N VAL A 295 -22.10 -15.71 -7.72
CA VAL A 295 -23.55 -15.55 -7.97
C VAL A 295 -24.36 -16.26 -6.90
N LYS A 296 -23.94 -17.46 -6.49
CA LYS A 296 -24.56 -18.20 -5.37
C LYS A 296 -24.47 -17.40 -4.07
N ILE A 297 -23.28 -16.94 -3.70
CA ILE A 297 -23.05 -16.14 -2.48
C ILE A 297 -23.93 -14.89 -2.49
N SER A 298 -23.95 -14.15 -3.60
CA SER A 298 -24.78 -12.95 -3.74
C SER A 298 -26.27 -13.24 -3.61
N THR A 299 -26.74 -14.34 -4.22
CA THR A 299 -28.14 -14.75 -4.17
C THR A 299 -28.58 -15.06 -2.74
N GLU A 300 -27.77 -15.81 -1.99
CA GLU A 300 -28.09 -16.15 -0.60
C GLU A 300 -27.90 -14.95 0.35
N ALA A 301 -26.85 -14.14 0.16
CA ALA A 301 -26.61 -12.92 0.92
C ALA A 301 -27.81 -11.95 0.83
N ARG A 302 -28.37 -11.76 -0.37
CA ARG A 302 -29.53 -10.88 -0.59
C ARG A 302 -30.79 -11.38 0.12
N LYS A 303 -31.02 -12.69 0.22
CA LYS A 303 -32.15 -13.25 1.00
C LYS A 303 -32.06 -12.88 2.48
N LEU A 304 -30.85 -12.68 2.97
CA LEU A 304 -30.55 -12.30 4.36
C LEU A 304 -30.39 -10.78 4.55
N GLY A 305 -30.60 -9.99 3.49
CA GLY A 305 -30.43 -8.53 3.54
C GLY A 305 -28.97 -8.07 3.72
N LEU A 306 -28.00 -8.92 3.39
CA LEU A 306 -26.57 -8.59 3.45
C LEU A 306 -26.11 -7.86 2.18
N ILE A 307 -25.16 -6.96 2.36
CA ILE A 307 -24.55 -6.18 1.28
C ILE A 307 -23.34 -6.92 0.73
N MET A 308 -23.19 -6.92 -0.60
CA MET A 308 -22.05 -7.47 -1.30
C MET A 308 -21.12 -6.35 -1.78
N HIS A 309 -19.87 -6.36 -1.31
CA HIS A 309 -18.80 -5.49 -1.81
C HIS A 309 -17.72 -6.32 -2.52
N LEU A 310 -17.19 -5.81 -3.63
CA LEU A 310 -16.05 -6.40 -4.32
C LEU A 310 -14.85 -5.45 -4.24
N ASP A 311 -13.77 -5.92 -3.60
CA ASP A 311 -12.43 -5.44 -3.91
C ASP A 311 -12.01 -6.04 -5.26
N GLY A 312 -12.29 -5.27 -6.32
CA GLY A 312 -11.97 -5.60 -7.69
C GLY A 312 -10.67 -4.95 -8.15
N ALA A 313 -9.68 -4.79 -7.25
CA ALA A 313 -8.40 -4.18 -7.59
C ALA A 313 -7.75 -4.76 -8.87
N ARG A 314 -8.04 -6.02 -9.21
CA ARG A 314 -7.59 -6.67 -10.44
C ARG A 314 -8.75 -7.34 -11.20
N ILE A 315 -9.97 -6.80 -11.11
CA ILE A 315 -11.13 -7.35 -11.85
C ILE A 315 -10.92 -7.32 -13.37
N TRP A 316 -10.11 -6.38 -13.86
CA TRP A 316 -9.65 -6.33 -15.26
C TRP A 316 -8.90 -7.60 -15.67
N ASN A 317 -8.09 -8.19 -14.78
CA ASN A 317 -7.41 -9.46 -15.06
C ASN A 317 -8.44 -10.59 -15.18
N VAL A 318 -9.47 -10.60 -14.33
CA VAL A 318 -10.55 -11.60 -14.39
C VAL A 318 -11.29 -11.51 -15.72
N ALA A 319 -11.69 -10.31 -16.13
CA ALA A 319 -12.36 -10.09 -17.41
C ALA A 319 -11.49 -10.52 -18.60
N ALA A 320 -10.19 -10.19 -18.58
CA ALA A 320 -9.26 -10.57 -19.64
C ALA A 320 -8.98 -12.09 -19.72
N GLU A 321 -8.97 -12.79 -18.58
CA GLU A 321 -8.71 -14.24 -18.55
C GLU A 321 -9.97 -15.06 -18.86
N THR A 322 -11.12 -14.69 -18.29
CA THR A 322 -12.37 -15.44 -18.42
C THR A 322 -13.16 -15.10 -19.68
N GLY A 323 -12.94 -13.91 -20.26
CA GLY A 323 -13.75 -13.39 -21.36
C GLY A 323 -15.14 -12.88 -20.94
N LEU A 324 -15.49 -12.95 -19.65
CA LEU A 324 -16.73 -12.37 -19.12
C LEU A 324 -16.67 -10.85 -19.16
N SER A 325 -17.80 -10.22 -19.45
CA SER A 325 -17.91 -8.76 -19.42
C SER A 325 -17.79 -8.23 -17.98
N LEU A 326 -17.31 -6.99 -17.82
CA LEU A 326 -17.32 -6.33 -16.51
C LEU A 326 -18.72 -6.17 -15.95
N LYS A 327 -19.74 -6.03 -16.81
CA LYS A 327 -21.13 -6.04 -16.40
C LYS A 327 -21.50 -7.37 -15.71
N GLU A 328 -21.18 -8.50 -16.31
CA GLU A 328 -21.46 -9.83 -15.73
C GLU A 328 -20.69 -10.05 -14.43
N LEU A 329 -19.40 -9.67 -14.40
CA LEU A 329 -18.56 -9.82 -13.21
C LEU A 329 -19.04 -8.94 -12.05
N CYS A 330 -19.48 -7.71 -12.32
CA CYS A 330 -19.89 -6.76 -11.29
C CYS A 330 -21.38 -6.89 -10.88
N ASP A 331 -22.24 -7.52 -11.67
CA ASP A 331 -23.68 -7.66 -11.41
C ASP A 331 -24.03 -8.19 -9.99
N PRO A 332 -23.34 -9.22 -9.45
CA PRO A 332 -23.67 -9.79 -8.15
C PRO A 332 -23.39 -8.85 -6.95
N PHE A 333 -22.65 -7.76 -7.15
CA PHE A 333 -22.20 -6.88 -6.07
C PHE A 333 -23.01 -5.59 -6.01
N ASP A 334 -23.24 -5.06 -4.81
CA ASP A 334 -23.84 -3.73 -4.66
C ASP A 334 -22.82 -2.64 -5.03
N THR A 335 -21.54 -2.87 -4.69
CA THR A 335 -20.46 -1.91 -4.94
C THR A 335 -19.17 -2.61 -5.32
N VAL A 336 -18.40 -1.99 -6.21
CA VAL A 336 -17.13 -2.55 -6.70
C VAL A 336 -16.05 -1.49 -6.74
N SER A 337 -14.90 -1.78 -6.15
CA SER A 337 -13.68 -0.98 -6.27
C SER A 337 -12.81 -1.51 -7.42
N LEU A 338 -12.54 -0.71 -8.45
CA LEU A 338 -11.68 -1.10 -9.57
C LEU A 338 -10.38 -0.26 -9.53
N CYS A 339 -9.22 -0.90 -9.39
CA CYS A 339 -7.96 -0.15 -9.45
C CYS A 339 -7.55 0.15 -10.90
N LEU A 340 -6.95 1.32 -11.10
CA LEU A 340 -6.45 1.78 -12.41
C LEU A 340 -4.92 1.89 -12.40
N SER A 341 -4.30 1.99 -11.21
CA SER A 341 -2.85 2.14 -11.01
C SER A 341 -2.07 0.84 -10.77
N LYS A 342 -2.51 -0.24 -11.43
CA LYS A 342 -1.86 -1.57 -11.37
C LYS A 342 -1.51 -2.04 -12.78
N GLY A 343 -1.97 -3.22 -13.20
CA GLY A 343 -1.76 -3.76 -14.55
C GLY A 343 -2.21 -2.83 -15.69
N LEU A 344 -3.11 -1.87 -15.44
CA LEU A 344 -3.52 -0.87 -16.43
C LEU A 344 -2.53 0.29 -16.60
N GLY A 345 -1.61 0.52 -15.65
CA GLY A 345 -0.50 1.47 -15.80
C GLY A 345 -0.80 2.93 -15.48
N ALA A 346 -2.00 3.29 -14.99
CA ALA A 346 -2.26 4.65 -14.58
C ALA A 346 -1.33 5.06 -13.41
N PRO A 347 -0.83 6.30 -13.34
CA PRO A 347 0.07 6.70 -12.27
C PRO A 347 -0.59 6.69 -10.89
N ILE A 348 -1.90 6.88 -10.84
CA ILE A 348 -2.70 6.98 -9.63
C ILE A 348 -4.15 6.62 -9.95
N GLY A 349 -4.86 6.14 -8.95
CA GLY A 349 -6.30 6.10 -8.99
C GLY A 349 -6.93 4.71 -8.98
N SER A 350 -8.14 4.72 -8.44
CA SER A 350 -9.14 3.67 -8.52
C SER A 350 -10.49 4.33 -8.80
N ILE A 351 -11.48 3.51 -9.10
CA ILE A 351 -12.85 3.97 -9.32
C ILE A 351 -13.82 3.07 -8.58
N LEU A 352 -14.68 3.68 -7.77
CA LEU A 352 -15.74 2.99 -7.04
C LEU A 352 -17.04 3.12 -7.83
N VAL A 353 -17.70 2.01 -8.09
CA VAL A 353 -18.99 1.96 -8.80
C VAL A 353 -20.09 1.39 -7.89
N GLY A 354 -21.33 1.85 -8.09
CA GLY A 354 -22.50 1.42 -7.31
C GLY A 354 -23.76 2.25 -7.61
N PRO A 355 -24.80 2.15 -6.78
CA PRO A 355 -26.03 2.94 -6.92
C PRO A 355 -25.76 4.46 -6.88
N SER A 356 -26.53 5.25 -7.62
CA SER A 356 -26.31 6.71 -7.72
C SER A 356 -26.43 7.41 -6.36
N GLN A 357 -27.39 7.02 -5.53
CA GLN A 357 -27.55 7.59 -4.18
C GLN A 357 -26.38 7.22 -3.26
N PHE A 358 -25.86 6.01 -3.40
CA PHE A 358 -24.67 5.56 -2.69
C PHE A 358 -23.45 6.39 -3.09
N ILE A 359 -23.18 6.53 -4.38
CA ILE A 359 -22.04 7.31 -4.89
C ILE A 359 -22.15 8.80 -4.52
N LYS A 360 -23.37 9.35 -4.48
CA LYS A 360 -23.61 10.71 -3.96
C LYS A 360 -23.15 10.85 -2.51
N LYS A 361 -23.42 9.84 -1.66
CA LYS A 361 -22.94 9.83 -0.26
C LYS A 361 -21.42 9.59 -0.18
N VAL A 362 -20.87 8.72 -1.01
CA VAL A 362 -19.42 8.52 -1.13
C VAL A 362 -18.72 9.83 -1.40
N ARG A 363 -19.22 10.70 -2.29
CA ARG A 363 -18.62 12.00 -2.59
C ARG A 363 -18.43 12.87 -1.35
N HIS A 364 -19.37 12.81 -0.40
CA HIS A 364 -19.26 13.50 0.88
C HIS A 364 -18.13 12.94 1.75
N PHE A 365 -18.04 11.62 1.90
CA PHE A 365 -16.94 11.00 2.64
C PHE A 365 -15.60 11.18 1.93
N ARG A 366 -15.55 11.13 0.59
CA ARG A 366 -14.35 11.43 -0.20
C ARG A 366 -13.83 12.82 0.12
N LYS A 367 -14.72 13.80 0.29
CA LYS A 367 -14.36 15.16 0.71
C LYS A 367 -13.80 15.20 2.14
N LEU A 368 -14.43 14.48 3.08
CA LEU A 368 -13.99 14.38 4.48
C LEU A 368 -12.61 13.74 4.62
N TYR A 369 -12.33 12.71 3.80
CA TYR A 369 -11.03 12.00 3.78
C TYR A 369 -9.94 12.79 3.04
N GLY A 370 -10.19 14.05 2.66
CA GLY A 370 -9.22 14.90 1.98
C GLY A 370 -9.03 14.59 0.49
N ALA A 371 -9.81 13.68 -0.08
CA ALA A 371 -9.68 13.22 -1.47
C ALA A 371 -10.59 13.95 -2.46
N GLY A 372 -11.20 15.07 -2.06
CA GLY A 372 -11.83 16.01 -2.99
C GLY A 372 -10.76 16.85 -3.69
N VAL A 373 -10.07 16.25 -4.66
CA VAL A 373 -9.01 16.86 -5.49
C VAL A 373 -9.65 17.84 -6.50
N ARG A 374 -8.89 18.85 -6.97
CA ARG A 374 -9.36 19.87 -7.91
C ARG A 374 -9.25 19.40 -9.36
N GLN A 375 -8.22 19.85 -10.08
CA GLN A 375 -7.96 19.50 -11.49
C GLN A 375 -7.37 18.09 -11.61
N VAL A 376 -8.21 17.08 -11.38
CA VAL A 376 -7.80 15.67 -11.42
C VAL A 376 -7.86 15.08 -12.84
N GLY A 377 -8.50 15.78 -13.78
CA GLY A 377 -8.64 15.41 -15.18
C GLY A 377 -7.39 14.86 -15.86
N PRO A 378 -6.19 15.46 -15.69
CA PRO A 378 -4.95 14.88 -16.23
C PRO A 378 -4.72 13.44 -15.76
N LEU A 379 -4.85 13.17 -14.46
CA LEU A 379 -4.64 11.84 -13.89
C LEU A 379 -5.71 10.85 -14.36
N VAL A 380 -6.95 11.31 -14.50
CA VAL A 380 -8.05 10.49 -15.03
C VAL A 380 -7.86 10.18 -16.52
N ALA A 381 -7.31 11.11 -17.31
CA ALA A 381 -6.99 10.87 -18.71
C ALA A 381 -5.97 9.73 -18.88
N ALA A 382 -4.92 9.71 -18.06
CA ALA A 382 -3.97 8.59 -18.05
C ALA A 382 -4.66 7.25 -17.70
N ALA A 383 -5.59 7.27 -16.74
CA ALA A 383 -6.35 6.08 -16.38
C ALA A 383 -7.26 5.58 -17.51
N ARG A 384 -7.93 6.50 -18.23
CA ARG A 384 -8.72 6.18 -19.42
C ARG A 384 -7.84 5.54 -20.50
N VAL A 385 -6.66 6.08 -20.78
CA VAL A 385 -5.71 5.46 -21.72
C VAL A 385 -5.32 4.05 -21.27
N GLY A 386 -5.11 3.82 -19.97
CA GLY A 386 -4.84 2.48 -19.43
C GLY A 386 -5.96 1.47 -19.73
N VAL A 387 -7.22 1.88 -19.59
CA VAL A 387 -8.38 1.04 -19.95
C VAL A 387 -8.45 0.79 -21.46
N LEU A 388 -8.12 1.77 -22.30
CA LEU A 388 -8.22 1.61 -23.76
C LEU A 388 -7.06 0.80 -24.36
N GLU A 389 -5.83 1.06 -23.90
CA GLU A 389 -4.62 0.54 -24.53
C GLU A 389 -3.96 -0.60 -23.77
N ASN A 390 -4.06 -0.64 -22.44
CA ASN A 390 -3.35 -1.63 -21.63
C ASN A 390 -4.22 -2.79 -21.15
N TYR A 391 -5.52 -2.58 -20.93
CA TYR A 391 -6.45 -3.68 -20.65
C TYR A 391 -6.38 -4.81 -21.69
N PRO A 392 -6.35 -4.55 -23.01
CA PRO A 392 -6.19 -5.62 -24.01
C PRO A 392 -4.87 -6.39 -23.91
N LYS A 393 -3.84 -5.84 -23.26
CA LYS A 393 -2.51 -6.47 -23.09
C LYS A 393 -2.45 -7.42 -21.89
N LEU A 394 -3.46 -7.42 -21.02
CA LEU A 394 -3.47 -8.26 -19.82
C LEU A 394 -3.45 -9.76 -20.17
N GLN A 395 -4.14 -10.17 -21.25
CA GLN A 395 -4.12 -11.58 -21.68
C GLN A 395 -2.70 -12.06 -22.02
N ALA A 396 -1.92 -11.25 -22.75
CA ALA A 396 -0.52 -11.56 -23.04
C ALA A 396 0.35 -11.57 -21.76
N THR A 397 0.03 -10.70 -20.80
CA THR A 397 0.67 -10.68 -19.47
C THR A 397 0.43 -11.99 -18.72
N HIS A 398 -0.81 -12.51 -18.74
CA HIS A 398 -1.13 -13.79 -18.09
C HIS A 398 -0.46 -14.97 -18.78
N GLN A 399 -0.39 -14.98 -20.12
CA GLN A 399 0.33 -16.00 -20.88
C GLN A 399 1.82 -16.01 -20.50
N LEU A 400 2.41 -14.84 -20.29
CA LEU A 400 3.81 -14.70 -19.88
C LEU A 400 4.02 -15.18 -18.43
N ALA A 401 3.11 -14.87 -17.51
CA ALA A 401 3.13 -15.42 -16.15
C ALA A 401 2.99 -16.95 -16.14
N ARG A 402 2.05 -17.50 -16.92
CA ARG A 402 1.88 -18.96 -17.11
C ARG A 402 3.11 -19.62 -17.72
N TYR A 403 3.78 -18.96 -18.67
CA TYR A 403 5.07 -19.41 -19.18
C TYR A 403 6.10 -19.50 -18.05
N ALA A 404 6.25 -18.43 -17.25
CA ALA A 404 7.20 -18.41 -16.15
C ALA A 404 6.91 -19.50 -15.11
N GLY A 405 5.64 -19.66 -14.71
CA GLY A 405 5.22 -20.72 -13.79
C GLY A 405 5.62 -22.12 -14.28
N ARG A 406 5.26 -22.47 -15.52
CA ARG A 406 5.60 -23.78 -16.11
C ARG A 406 7.11 -24.02 -16.19
N GLU A 407 7.89 -23.01 -16.58
CA GLU A 407 9.35 -23.17 -16.65
C GLU A 407 10.00 -23.29 -15.27
N LEU A 408 9.47 -22.59 -14.25
CA LEU A 408 9.93 -22.73 -12.86
C LEU A 408 9.62 -24.13 -12.31
N GLU A 409 8.44 -24.68 -12.60
CA GLU A 409 8.09 -26.06 -12.23
C GLU A 409 9.01 -27.10 -12.89
N LYS A 410 9.38 -26.90 -14.17
CA LYS A 410 10.38 -27.77 -14.85
C LYS A 410 11.75 -27.73 -14.16
N LEU A 411 12.09 -26.63 -13.49
CA LEU A 411 13.32 -26.53 -12.68
C LEU A 411 13.18 -27.17 -11.30
N GLY A 412 11.99 -27.62 -10.93
CA GLY A 412 11.68 -28.23 -9.64
C GLY A 412 11.19 -27.23 -8.59
N VAL A 413 10.98 -25.95 -8.95
CA VAL A 413 10.41 -24.95 -8.03
C VAL A 413 8.95 -25.31 -7.78
N ARG A 414 8.56 -25.35 -6.50
CA ARG A 414 7.16 -25.56 -6.10
C ARG A 414 6.40 -24.23 -6.23
N LEU A 415 5.25 -24.25 -6.89
CA LEU A 415 4.32 -23.12 -6.87
C LEU A 415 3.34 -23.26 -5.70
N THR A 416 3.12 -22.17 -4.95
CA THR A 416 2.24 -22.19 -3.76
C THR A 416 0.81 -21.77 -4.04
N ALA A 417 0.54 -21.32 -5.27
CA ALA A 417 -0.79 -20.98 -5.79
C ALA A 417 -0.82 -21.24 -7.31
N PRO A 418 -1.99 -21.54 -7.90
CA PRO A 418 -2.12 -21.68 -9.34
C PRO A 418 -1.85 -20.33 -10.05
N VAL A 419 -1.26 -20.40 -11.24
CA VAL A 419 -0.94 -19.23 -12.07
C VAL A 419 -2.10 -18.97 -13.02
N GLU A 420 -3.15 -18.33 -12.52
CA GLU A 420 -4.38 -18.07 -13.29
C GLU A 420 -4.33 -16.73 -14.02
N THR A 421 -3.67 -15.73 -13.41
CA THR A 421 -3.52 -14.39 -14.01
C THR A 421 -2.06 -13.96 -14.08
N SER A 422 -1.69 -12.85 -13.42
CA SER A 422 -0.42 -12.17 -13.59
C SER A 422 0.56 -12.39 -12.43
N MET A 423 0.28 -13.33 -11.52
CA MET A 423 1.11 -13.61 -10.35
C MET A 423 1.60 -15.05 -10.35
N VAL A 424 2.85 -15.23 -9.91
CA VAL A 424 3.47 -16.53 -9.67
C VAL A 424 4.03 -16.52 -8.26
N PHE A 425 3.59 -17.47 -7.43
CA PHE A 425 4.06 -17.60 -6.05
C PHE A 425 4.98 -18.80 -5.92
N LEU A 426 6.23 -18.53 -5.58
CA LEU A 426 7.36 -19.45 -5.61
C LEU A 426 7.71 -19.93 -4.21
N ASP A 427 7.96 -21.22 -4.10
CA ASP A 427 8.67 -21.86 -3.02
C ASP A 427 9.86 -22.65 -3.58
N THR A 428 11.05 -22.11 -3.36
CA THR A 428 12.33 -22.65 -3.84
C THR A 428 13.00 -23.59 -2.84
N SER A 429 12.35 -23.92 -1.72
CA SER A 429 12.87 -24.88 -0.73
C SER A 429 13.12 -26.27 -1.34
N SER A 430 12.29 -26.68 -2.29
CA SER A 430 12.39 -27.92 -3.07
C SER A 430 13.67 -28.08 -3.90
N ILE A 431 14.41 -26.99 -4.11
CA ILE A 431 15.68 -26.98 -4.86
C ILE A 431 16.83 -26.40 -4.03
N ASP A 432 16.70 -26.37 -2.71
CA ASP A 432 17.71 -25.90 -1.75
C ASP A 432 18.23 -24.48 -2.02
N ILE A 433 17.37 -23.62 -2.59
CA ILE A 433 17.67 -22.21 -2.82
C ILE A 433 16.78 -21.37 -1.90
N PRO A 434 17.31 -20.69 -0.88
CA PRO A 434 16.55 -19.73 -0.10
C PRO A 434 16.08 -18.55 -0.95
N ILE A 435 14.81 -18.13 -0.80
CA ILE A 435 14.26 -16.95 -1.50
C ILE A 435 15.13 -15.69 -1.30
N PRO A 436 15.65 -15.36 -0.10
CA PRO A 436 16.54 -14.21 0.06
C PRO A 436 17.83 -14.30 -0.78
N GLU A 437 18.40 -15.50 -0.94
CA GLU A 437 19.56 -15.74 -1.80
C GLU A 437 19.21 -15.48 -3.27
N LEU A 438 18.08 -16.01 -3.74
CA LEU A 438 17.58 -15.77 -5.10
C LEU A 438 17.37 -14.27 -5.37
N VAL A 439 16.73 -13.56 -4.44
CA VAL A 439 16.49 -12.11 -4.54
C VAL A 439 17.81 -11.33 -4.63
N SER A 440 18.77 -11.65 -3.76
CA SER A 440 20.08 -10.98 -3.72
C SER A 440 20.89 -11.21 -5.00
N ARG A 441 20.93 -12.46 -5.50
CA ARG A 441 21.64 -12.79 -6.73
C ARG A 441 20.98 -12.22 -7.97
N ALA A 442 19.65 -12.23 -8.03
CA ALA A 442 18.88 -11.59 -9.09
C ALA A 442 19.19 -10.08 -9.18
N ALA A 443 19.30 -9.41 -8.04
CA ALA A 443 19.68 -7.99 -7.97
C ALA A 443 21.14 -7.73 -8.36
N SER A 444 22.01 -8.74 -8.26
CA SER A 444 23.46 -8.64 -8.55
C SER A 444 23.83 -8.99 -10.00
N LEU A 445 22.86 -9.40 -10.84
CA LEU A 445 23.10 -9.63 -12.26
C LEU A 445 23.58 -8.35 -12.97
N PRO A 446 24.38 -8.45 -14.05
CA PRO A 446 24.77 -7.28 -14.84
C PRO A 446 23.58 -6.45 -15.35
N ARG A 447 22.45 -7.12 -15.61
CA ARG A 447 21.12 -6.52 -15.77
C ARG A 447 20.24 -6.94 -14.59
N PRO A 448 20.18 -6.14 -13.51
CA PRO A 448 19.49 -6.51 -12.28
C PRO A 448 18.03 -6.90 -12.51
N ILE A 449 17.57 -7.89 -11.76
CA ILE A 449 16.16 -8.28 -11.66
C ILE A 449 15.70 -8.01 -10.23
N LYS A 450 14.57 -7.33 -10.08
CA LYS A 450 13.98 -7.08 -8.75
C LYS A 450 12.84 -8.06 -8.51
N LEU A 451 12.90 -8.80 -7.41
CA LEU A 451 11.88 -9.75 -6.99
C LEU A 451 11.19 -9.27 -5.70
N GLY A 452 9.90 -9.57 -5.56
CA GLY A 452 9.10 -9.27 -4.37
C GLY A 452 9.22 -10.32 -3.26
N GLY A 453 10.34 -11.05 -3.19
CA GLY A 453 10.46 -12.30 -2.44
C GLY A 453 9.88 -13.47 -3.24
N GLY A 454 9.13 -14.35 -2.57
CA GLY A 454 8.48 -15.50 -3.22
C GLY A 454 7.29 -15.12 -4.11
N ARG A 455 6.87 -13.84 -4.13
CA ARG A 455 5.82 -13.36 -5.03
C ARG A 455 6.44 -12.64 -6.22
N MET A 456 6.23 -13.20 -7.41
CA MET A 456 6.60 -12.61 -8.69
C MET A 456 5.34 -12.11 -9.40
N VAL A 457 5.30 -10.83 -9.78
CA VAL A 457 4.17 -10.23 -10.51
C VAL A 457 4.63 -9.79 -11.89
N VAL A 458 3.91 -10.23 -12.92
CA VAL A 458 4.14 -9.87 -14.31
C VAL A 458 3.17 -8.75 -14.69
N HIS A 459 3.64 -7.73 -15.40
CA HIS A 459 2.81 -6.67 -15.96
C HIS A 459 3.18 -6.42 -17.43
N TYR A 460 2.38 -5.64 -18.15
CA TYR A 460 2.52 -5.45 -19.61
C TYR A 460 3.85 -4.80 -20.06
N GLN A 461 4.64 -4.27 -19.12
CA GLN A 461 5.96 -3.66 -19.38
C GLN A 461 7.12 -4.62 -19.11
N ILE A 462 6.86 -5.83 -18.60
CA ILE A 462 7.88 -6.86 -18.39
C ILE A 462 8.33 -7.43 -19.73
N GLU A 463 9.64 -7.58 -19.91
CA GLU A 463 10.22 -8.28 -21.06
C GLU A 463 10.33 -9.78 -20.78
N LYS A 464 10.07 -10.62 -21.79
CA LYS A 464 10.25 -12.08 -21.67
C LYS A 464 11.70 -12.44 -21.28
N GLN A 465 12.68 -11.70 -21.79
CA GLN A 465 14.09 -11.94 -21.49
C GLN A 465 14.40 -11.83 -19.98
N ALA A 466 13.68 -11.01 -19.23
CA ALA A 466 13.88 -10.92 -17.78
C ALA A 466 13.48 -12.22 -17.06
N ILE A 467 12.47 -12.92 -17.58
CA ILE A 467 12.05 -14.22 -17.08
C ILE A 467 13.07 -15.28 -17.49
N ASP A 468 13.54 -15.26 -18.73
CA ASP A 468 14.56 -16.20 -19.21
C ASP A 468 15.86 -16.07 -18.40
N ASP A 469 16.32 -14.84 -18.15
CA ASP A 469 17.51 -14.58 -17.32
C ASP A 469 17.31 -15.06 -15.86
N LEU A 470 16.10 -14.94 -15.30
CA LEU A 470 15.79 -15.46 -13.96
C LEU A 470 15.84 -17.00 -13.94
N LEU A 471 15.31 -17.65 -14.98
CA LEU A 471 15.35 -19.11 -15.13
C LEU A 471 16.80 -19.60 -15.29
N GLU A 472 17.63 -18.89 -16.04
CA GLU A 472 19.07 -19.17 -16.16
C GLU A 472 19.81 -19.02 -14.83
N LEU A 473 19.51 -17.96 -14.07
CA LEU A 473 20.07 -17.79 -12.73
C LEU A 473 19.71 -18.97 -11.81
N ILE A 474 18.45 -19.40 -11.80
CA ILE A 474 18.02 -20.55 -10.97
C ILE A 474 18.73 -21.84 -11.41
N LYS A 475 18.89 -22.07 -12.72
CA LYS A 475 19.67 -23.20 -13.25
C LYS A 475 21.13 -23.17 -12.77
N LEU A 476 21.76 -22.00 -12.83
CA LEU A 476 23.13 -21.80 -12.35
C LEU A 476 23.23 -22.09 -10.85
N MET A 477 22.37 -21.49 -10.04
CA MET A 477 22.33 -21.70 -8.59
C MET A 477 22.15 -23.19 -8.23
N LYS A 478 21.27 -23.89 -8.95
CA LYS A 478 21.04 -25.32 -8.75
C LYS A 478 22.27 -26.17 -9.11
N GLN A 479 22.98 -25.80 -10.17
CA GLN A 479 24.24 -26.45 -10.56
C GLN A 479 25.34 -26.21 -9.52
N GLU A 480 25.49 -24.99 -9.02
CA GLU A 480 26.46 -24.67 -7.98
C GLU A 480 26.21 -25.45 -6.67
N LYS A 481 24.95 -25.63 -6.27
CA LYS A 481 24.60 -26.48 -5.11
C LYS A 481 24.94 -27.94 -5.36
N LYS A 482 24.73 -28.44 -6.58
CA LYS A 482 25.11 -29.81 -6.97
C LYS A 482 26.62 -30.02 -6.96
N ASP A 483 27.38 -29.02 -7.40
CA ASP A 483 28.85 -29.07 -7.49
C ASP A 483 29.53 -28.75 -6.14
N GLY A 484 28.77 -28.36 -5.12
CA GLY A 484 29.31 -27.92 -3.83
C GLY A 484 30.08 -26.59 -3.90
N THR A 485 29.96 -25.86 -5.01
CA THR A 485 30.60 -24.55 -5.25
C THR A 485 29.70 -23.38 -4.87
N GLY A 486 28.42 -23.66 -4.61
CA GLY A 486 27.47 -22.67 -4.10
C GLY A 486 27.88 -22.21 -2.69
N PRO A 487 27.46 -21.00 -2.28
CA PRO A 487 27.71 -20.54 -0.92
C PRO A 487 27.20 -21.58 0.08
N THR A 488 28.09 -22.01 0.98
CA THR A 488 27.76 -22.93 2.07
C THR A 488 26.66 -22.31 2.90
N ALA A 489 25.67 -23.12 3.28
CA ALA A 489 24.52 -22.69 4.06
C ALA A 489 24.91 -22.34 5.51
N THR A 490 25.70 -21.29 5.69
CA THR A 490 25.80 -20.57 6.96
C THR A 490 24.72 -19.50 6.96
N THR A 491 23.61 -19.84 7.63
CA THR A 491 22.54 -18.93 8.08
C THR A 491 22.18 -17.84 7.09
N ALA A 492 21.34 -18.19 6.11
CA ALA A 492 20.57 -17.19 5.37
C ALA A 492 19.90 -16.26 6.38
N ALA A 493 20.27 -14.98 6.31
CA ALA A 493 19.71 -13.92 7.12
C ALA A 493 18.17 -13.99 7.08
N ALA A 494 17.55 -13.96 8.26
CA ALA A 494 16.15 -13.58 8.42
C ALA A 494 16.01 -12.09 8.06
N GLY A 495 16.18 -11.78 6.78
CA GLY A 495 16.11 -10.43 6.22
C GLY A 495 14.85 -10.32 5.38
N ASN A 496 13.85 -9.61 5.90
CA ASN A 496 12.59 -9.28 5.24
C ASN A 496 11.92 -10.44 4.50
N ALA A 497 11.19 -11.24 5.27
CA ALA A 497 9.92 -11.73 4.77
C ALA A 497 9.17 -10.52 4.18
N GLY A 498 9.07 -10.44 2.85
CA GLY A 498 8.23 -9.44 2.22
C GLY A 498 6.82 -9.52 2.81
N LEU A 499 6.04 -8.43 2.73
CA LEU A 499 4.66 -8.33 3.24
C LEU A 499 3.69 -9.47 2.83
N TYR A 500 4.14 -10.43 2.01
CA TYR A 500 3.39 -11.53 1.41
C TYR A 500 3.98 -12.92 1.68
N SER A 501 4.83 -13.12 2.71
CA SER A 501 5.25 -14.49 3.08
C SER A 501 4.08 -15.26 3.68
N ASN A 502 3.52 -16.21 2.92
CA ASN A 502 2.53 -17.16 3.42
C ASN A 502 3.23 -18.25 4.25
N SER A 503 3.07 -18.20 5.57
CA SER A 503 3.27 -19.37 6.43
C SER A 503 1.92 -19.80 7.01
N MET A 504 1.22 -20.69 6.30
CA MET A 504 0.23 -21.57 6.92
C MET A 504 0.47 -22.98 6.38
N SER A 505 1.31 -23.73 7.07
CA SER A 505 1.35 -25.18 6.94
C SER A 505 0.20 -25.76 7.77
N SER A 506 -0.82 -26.28 7.10
CA SER A 506 -1.87 -27.10 7.70
C SER A 506 -1.31 -28.48 8.04
N GLY A 507 -1.13 -28.78 9.33
CA GLY A 507 -0.91 -30.14 9.85
C GLY A 507 -2.10 -30.55 10.73
N PRO A 508 -2.58 -31.81 10.66
CA PRO A 508 -3.78 -32.23 11.37
C PRO A 508 -3.50 -32.41 12.86
N ASN A 509 -4.35 -31.80 13.67
CA ASN A 509 -4.34 -31.91 15.12
C ASN A 509 -4.85 -33.30 15.55
N LYS A 510 -4.02 -34.11 16.21
CA LYS A 510 -4.46 -35.31 16.93
C LYS A 510 -4.05 -35.21 18.39
N ASN A 511 -5.06 -35.07 19.25
CA ASN A 511 -4.96 -35.28 20.69
C ASN A 511 -4.74 -36.77 21.02
N SER A 512 -3.84 -37.07 21.96
CA SER A 512 -4.03 -38.15 22.95
C SER A 512 -3.02 -38.05 24.11
N SER A 513 -3.53 -37.62 25.26
CA SER A 513 -3.39 -38.12 26.64
C SER A 513 -2.14 -38.88 27.17
N THR A 514 -1.93 -38.68 28.49
CA THR A 514 -1.24 -39.50 29.53
C THR A 514 0.30 -39.57 29.50
N SER A 515 1.07 -39.67 30.59
CA SER A 515 1.05 -39.38 32.05
C SER A 515 2.43 -39.87 32.56
N THR A 516 2.81 -39.53 33.81
CA THR A 516 3.81 -40.24 34.69
C THR A 516 5.30 -40.18 34.28
N THR A 517 6.22 -39.48 34.96
CA THR A 517 6.90 -39.61 36.29
C THR A 517 8.36 -40.04 36.14
N ASP A 518 9.16 -39.66 37.15
CA ASP A 518 10.54 -40.07 37.50
C ASP A 518 11.67 -39.17 37.00
N SER A 519 12.41 -38.40 37.82
CA SER A 519 13.06 -38.56 39.14
C SER A 519 14.55 -38.98 39.05
N ALA A 520 15.31 -38.49 40.04
CA ALA A 520 16.74 -38.69 40.35
C ALA A 520 17.74 -37.74 39.66
N THR A 521 18.51 -36.81 40.26
CA THR A 521 19.21 -36.58 41.56
C THR A 521 20.74 -36.59 41.39
N SER A 522 21.38 -35.72 42.19
CA SER A 522 22.81 -35.71 42.64
C SER A 522 23.80 -34.96 41.74
N THR A 523 24.75 -34.15 42.22
CA THR A 523 25.20 -33.81 43.59
C THR A 523 26.13 -32.57 43.54
N ALA A 524 26.39 -32.00 44.70
CA ALA A 524 27.01 -30.70 45.00
C ALA A 524 28.55 -30.69 45.16
N ASN A 525 29.06 -29.49 45.54
CA ASN A 525 30.40 -29.05 46.01
C ASN A 525 31.33 -28.50 44.92
N GLY A 526 32.07 -27.39 45.07
CA GLY A 526 32.29 -26.45 46.19
C GLY A 526 33.63 -25.71 45.97
N ASN A 527 33.67 -24.41 46.32
CA ASN A 527 34.83 -23.53 46.58
C ASN A 527 35.89 -23.19 45.49
N GLY A 528 35.81 -21.93 45.01
CA GLY A 528 36.81 -20.85 45.19
C GLY A 528 38.29 -21.07 44.87
N ASN A 529 38.79 -20.38 43.84
CA ASN A 529 39.93 -19.45 43.98
C ASN A 529 40.09 -18.58 42.73
N GLY A 530 40.41 -17.30 42.94
CA GLY A 530 40.71 -16.37 41.85
C GLY A 530 42.09 -16.63 41.25
N ASN A 531 42.20 -16.45 39.93
CA ASN A 531 43.37 -15.83 39.33
C ASN A 531 43.06 -15.40 37.90
N GLY A 532 43.36 -14.13 37.62
CA GLY A 532 43.28 -13.56 36.29
C GLY A 532 44.28 -14.22 35.36
N HIS A 533 43.82 -14.60 34.17
CA HIS A 533 44.67 -14.84 33.02
C HIS A 533 44.20 -13.96 31.87
N ALA A 534 44.92 -12.87 31.69
CA ALA A 534 45.03 -12.21 30.41
C ALA A 534 45.64 -13.22 29.42
N ARG A 535 44.94 -13.46 28.30
CA ARG A 535 45.54 -13.96 27.07
C ARG A 535 45.29 -12.93 25.98
N THR A 536 46.33 -12.13 25.74
CA THR A 536 46.49 -11.35 24.52
C THR A 536 47.13 -12.26 23.47
N LEU A 537 46.53 -12.34 22.28
CA LEU A 537 47.08 -12.69 20.96
C LEU A 537 45.84 -12.80 20.04
N SER A 538 45.71 -12.16 18.88
CA SER A 538 46.62 -11.36 18.09
C SER A 538 45.77 -10.46 17.18
N ILE A 539 46.28 -9.26 16.97
CA ILE A 539 45.80 -8.20 16.10
C ILE A 539 45.88 -8.67 14.65
N GLU A 540 44.76 -8.63 13.92
CA GLU A 540 44.72 -8.19 12.52
C GLU A 540 43.26 -7.95 12.08
N ASN A 541 43.06 -6.87 11.33
CA ASN A 541 41.80 -6.32 10.78
C ASN A 541 40.91 -5.51 11.75
N ARG A 542 41.27 -4.22 11.84
CA ARG A 542 40.55 -3.14 12.53
C ARG A 542 39.24 -2.79 11.82
N GLY A 543 38.15 -2.79 12.59
CA GLY A 543 36.84 -2.20 12.29
C GLY A 543 35.86 -2.47 13.45
N LEU A 544 35.62 -1.44 14.27
CA LEU A 544 34.84 -1.41 15.53
C LEU A 544 35.36 -2.32 16.66
N VAL A 545 35.89 -1.71 17.73
CA VAL A 545 36.29 -2.41 18.97
C VAL A 545 35.23 -2.13 20.04
N PHE A 546 34.46 -3.16 20.40
CA PHE A 546 33.57 -3.13 21.56
C PHE A 546 34.34 -3.68 22.77
N GLN A 547 34.56 -2.84 23.79
CA GLN A 547 35.20 -3.27 25.03
C GLN A 547 34.20 -3.13 26.18
N THR A 548 33.68 -4.26 26.65
CA THR A 548 32.81 -4.32 27.84
C THR A 548 33.69 -4.36 29.08
N ILE A 549 33.62 -3.35 29.93
CA ILE A 549 34.18 -3.41 31.29
C ILE A 549 33.06 -3.15 32.28
N GLY A 550 32.96 -4.04 33.27
CA GLY A 550 31.82 -4.20 34.16
C GLY A 550 31.48 -3.03 35.08
N THR A 551 30.46 -3.28 35.90
CA THR A 551 29.88 -2.39 36.90
C THR A 551 30.96 -1.72 37.76
N SER A 552 31.17 -0.41 37.58
CA SER A 552 32.08 0.36 38.43
C SER A 552 31.49 0.53 39.83
N SER A 553 32.31 0.32 40.85
CA SER A 553 31.99 0.58 42.25
C SER A 553 31.66 2.07 42.49
N ARG A 554 30.51 2.26 43.16
CA ARG A 554 29.91 3.46 43.79
C ARG A 554 30.75 4.76 43.87
N LYS A 555 30.16 5.83 43.31
CA LYS A 555 29.98 7.13 44.00
C LYS A 555 28.49 7.52 43.99
N PRO A 556 27.95 8.20 45.03
CA PRO A 556 26.50 8.31 45.25
C PRO A 556 25.78 9.39 44.43
N SER A 557 26.32 9.82 43.28
CA SER A 557 25.78 10.98 42.55
C SER A 557 25.67 10.83 41.02
N ASP A 558 25.86 9.64 40.46
CA ASP A 558 25.57 9.39 39.04
C ASP A 558 24.51 8.28 38.94
N ASP A 559 23.27 8.67 38.65
CA ASP A 559 22.13 7.75 38.41
C ASP A 559 22.26 6.95 37.10
N MET A 560 23.36 7.13 36.36
CA MET A 560 23.58 6.56 35.04
C MET A 560 24.23 5.18 35.14
N ARG A 561 23.40 4.14 35.16
CA ARG A 561 23.80 2.74 35.43
C ARG A 561 24.29 1.97 34.21
N HIS A 562 24.08 2.51 33.01
CA HIS A 562 24.42 1.83 31.76
C HIS A 562 25.27 2.73 30.88
N SER A 563 26.28 2.17 30.21
CA SER A 563 27.09 2.91 29.27
C SER A 563 27.57 2.06 28.10
N VAL A 564 27.74 2.67 26.93
CA VAL A 564 28.43 2.08 25.78
C VAL A 564 29.54 3.00 25.31
N SER A 565 30.64 2.44 24.80
CA SER A 565 31.70 3.20 24.13
C SER A 565 31.79 2.77 22.67
N LEU A 566 31.78 3.74 21.77
CA LEU A 566 31.87 3.58 20.33
C LEU A 566 33.17 4.23 19.86
N VAL A 567 33.82 3.66 18.85
CA VAL A 567 34.98 4.29 18.19
C VAL A 567 34.70 4.35 16.70
N LEU A 568 34.64 5.56 16.17
CA LEU A 568 34.30 5.85 14.78
C LEU A 568 35.52 6.41 14.05
N PRO A 569 35.94 5.82 12.91
CA PRO A 569 36.98 6.40 12.09
C PRO A 569 36.46 7.61 11.32
N PHE A 570 37.30 8.64 11.15
CA PHE A 570 37.04 9.84 10.37
C PHE A 570 38.22 10.13 9.43
N PRO A 571 37.95 10.74 8.26
CA PRO A 571 38.99 11.05 7.28
C PRO A 571 39.92 12.18 7.74
N ASP A 572 39.44 13.08 8.61
CA ASP A 572 40.19 14.20 9.16
C ASP A 572 39.56 14.71 10.47
N ARG A 573 40.33 15.52 11.22
CA ARG A 573 39.92 16.07 12.52
C ARG A 573 38.75 17.05 12.43
N THR A 574 38.61 17.79 11.34
CA THR A 574 37.54 18.77 11.13
C THR A 574 36.20 18.05 11.07
N SER A 575 36.14 16.95 10.32
CA SER A 575 34.95 16.10 10.24
C SER A 575 34.49 15.54 11.58
N ALA A 576 35.43 15.06 12.41
CA ALA A 576 35.12 14.59 13.76
C ALA A 576 34.60 15.72 14.68
N LEU A 577 35.19 16.91 14.58
CA LEU A 577 34.77 18.10 15.35
C LEU A 577 33.38 18.60 14.93
N THR A 578 33.07 18.60 13.63
CA THR A 578 31.75 18.99 13.11
C THR A 578 30.65 18.11 13.67
N LEU A 579 30.88 16.80 13.74
CA LEU A 579 29.94 15.85 14.33
C LEU A 579 29.76 16.09 15.84
N GLN A 580 30.87 16.24 16.57
CA GLN A 580 30.84 16.54 18.00
C GLN A 580 30.03 17.83 18.29
N GLN A 581 30.22 18.88 17.50
CA GLN A 581 29.51 20.15 17.66
C GLN A 581 28.03 20.06 17.30
N SER A 582 27.68 19.26 16.29
CA SER A 582 26.30 19.10 15.81
C SER A 582 25.42 18.27 16.76
N ILE A 583 26.01 17.26 17.40
CA ILE A 583 25.30 16.32 18.29
C ILE A 583 25.31 16.76 19.75
N SER A 584 26.21 17.67 20.16
CA SER A 584 26.23 18.23 21.53
C SER A 584 24.99 19.07 21.90
N VAL A 585 23.96 19.09 21.04
CA VAL A 585 22.71 19.82 21.21
C VAL A 585 21.52 18.83 21.19
N ASP A 586 21.56 17.79 22.03
CA ASP A 586 20.36 16.96 22.31
C ASP A 586 19.29 17.87 22.94
N LYS A 587 18.32 18.32 22.14
CA LYS A 587 17.22 19.20 22.60
C LYS A 587 16.05 18.44 23.21
N GLU A 588 15.97 17.13 23.03
CA GLU A 588 14.75 16.36 23.32
C GLU A 588 14.83 15.47 24.57
N LEU A 589 16.02 15.22 25.13
CA LEU A 589 16.18 14.44 26.36
C LEU A 589 16.77 15.31 27.47
N LYS A 590 16.19 15.26 28.67
CA LYS A 590 16.68 16.03 29.81
C LYS A 590 18.12 15.59 30.13
N PRO A 591 19.07 16.51 30.35
CA PRO A 591 20.49 16.19 30.59
C PRO A 591 20.76 15.33 31.84
N LYS A 592 19.74 15.02 32.65
CA LYS A 592 19.83 14.11 33.81
C LYS A 592 19.61 12.63 33.44
N GLU A 593 19.16 12.31 32.23
CA GLU A 593 18.76 10.96 31.85
C GLU A 593 19.76 10.27 30.90
N VAL A 594 20.45 11.06 30.06
CA VAL A 594 21.42 10.59 29.06
C VAL A 594 22.57 11.59 28.98
N ARG A 595 23.80 11.09 28.87
CA ARG A 595 25.05 11.87 28.82
C ARG A 595 25.96 11.26 27.78
N LYS A 596 26.51 12.08 26.88
CA LYS A 596 27.46 11.66 25.84
C LYS A 596 28.79 12.35 26.09
N GLU A 597 29.88 11.60 26.11
CA GLU A 597 31.25 12.10 26.20
C GLU A 597 31.99 11.77 24.90
N PHE A 598 32.72 12.73 24.35
CA PHE A 598 33.41 12.60 23.08
C PHE A 598 34.91 12.82 23.27
N THR A 599 35.72 11.94 22.67
CA THR A 599 37.18 11.99 22.73
C THR A 599 37.73 11.78 21.32
N ILE A 600 38.47 12.76 20.80
CA ILE A 600 39.14 12.63 19.51
C ILE A 600 40.56 12.11 19.74
N LEU A 601 40.88 10.97 19.14
CA LEU A 601 42.16 10.28 19.26
C LEU A 601 42.98 10.53 17.98
N ASN A 602 44.10 11.24 18.12
CA ASN A 602 45.06 11.43 17.02
C ASN A 602 45.99 10.21 16.95
N ARG A 603 46.15 9.60 15.77
CA ARG A 603 47.27 8.68 15.55
C ARG A 603 48.55 9.48 15.35
N SER A 604 49.56 9.26 16.17
CA SER A 604 50.93 9.71 15.87
C SER A 604 51.49 8.81 14.76
N SER A 605 51.64 9.35 13.56
CA SER A 605 52.23 8.66 12.41
C SER A 605 53.73 8.43 12.59
N THR A 606 54.18 7.18 12.43
CA THR A 606 55.53 6.90 11.92
C THR A 606 55.40 6.04 10.67
N SER A 607 55.82 6.60 9.53
CA SER A 607 56.00 6.02 8.18
C SER A 607 54.71 5.57 7.45
N ALA A 608 54.50 5.76 6.15
CA ALA A 608 55.28 6.33 5.06
C ALA A 608 54.32 7.05 4.08
N GLU A 609 54.90 7.80 3.15
CA GLU A 609 54.27 8.76 2.23
C GLU A 609 52.91 8.32 1.62
N GLY A 610 51.87 9.15 1.82
CA GLY A 610 50.66 9.15 1.00
C GLY A 610 49.31 8.98 1.72
N GLU A 611 49.28 8.61 3.00
CA GLU A 611 48.00 8.46 3.73
C GLU A 611 47.55 9.79 4.37
N GLN A 612 46.36 10.28 4.00
CA GLN A 612 45.65 11.35 4.69
C GLN A 612 45.48 11.00 6.19
N ASP A 613 45.69 11.98 7.07
CA ASP A 613 45.58 11.89 8.53
C ASP A 613 44.20 11.36 9.00
N ARG A 614 44.04 10.04 9.04
CA ARG A 614 42.85 9.39 9.58
C ARG A 614 42.80 9.55 11.10
N VAL A 615 41.66 10.01 11.59
CA VAL A 615 41.42 10.28 13.02
C VAL A 615 40.35 9.33 13.54
N GLU A 616 40.44 8.90 14.80
CA GLU A 616 39.40 8.10 15.45
C GLU A 616 38.66 8.94 16.49
N MET A 617 37.34 8.87 16.54
CA MET A 617 36.52 9.52 17.56
C MET A 617 35.90 8.46 18.47
N GLY A 618 36.29 8.48 19.74
CA GLY A 618 35.63 7.74 20.81
C GLY A 618 34.40 8.49 21.31
N VAL A 619 33.27 7.79 21.45
CA VAL A 619 32.04 8.32 22.02
C VAL A 619 31.55 7.40 23.11
N LYS A 620 31.38 7.93 24.32
CA LYS A 620 30.84 7.19 25.45
C LYS A 620 29.47 7.71 25.82
N ILE A 621 28.45 6.87 25.68
CA ILE A 621 27.06 7.23 25.96
C ILE A 621 26.66 6.54 27.25
N PHE A 622 26.20 7.32 28.22
CA PHE A 622 25.65 6.88 29.49
C PHE A 622 24.13 7.07 29.49
N ALA A 623 23.40 6.20 30.17
CA ALA A 623 21.97 6.32 30.39
C ALA A 623 21.54 5.70 31.72
N THR A 624 20.39 6.15 32.25
CA THR A 624 19.81 5.59 33.48
C THR A 624 19.07 4.26 33.23
N THR A 625 18.52 4.05 32.03
CA THR A 625 17.87 2.79 31.62
C THR A 625 18.42 2.24 30.30
N VAL A 626 18.33 0.92 30.11
CA VAL A 626 18.73 0.23 28.86
C VAL A 626 17.93 0.73 27.66
N ARG A 627 16.63 1.04 27.83
CA ARG A 627 15.78 1.58 26.76
C ARG A 627 16.28 2.96 26.29
N GLN A 628 16.66 3.83 27.22
CA GLN A 628 17.23 5.15 26.89
C GLN A 628 18.61 5.04 26.25
N LEU A 629 19.45 4.09 26.71
CA LEU A 629 20.74 3.83 26.06
C LEU A 629 20.53 3.44 24.59
N ARG A 630 19.59 2.52 24.33
CA ARG A 630 19.26 2.06 22.97
C ARG A 630 18.77 3.18 22.06
N LEU A 631 17.85 4.00 22.54
CA LEU A 631 17.33 5.13 21.77
C LEU A 631 18.43 6.17 21.49
N SER A 632 19.27 6.46 22.49
CA SER A 632 20.34 7.45 22.38
C SER A 632 21.46 7.03 21.41
N VAL A 633 21.81 5.73 21.41
CA VAL A 633 22.82 5.20 20.49
C VAL A 633 22.29 5.16 19.06
N ASN A 634 21.05 4.72 18.86
CA ASN A 634 20.45 4.72 17.51
C ASN A 634 20.35 6.13 16.94
N ALA A 635 19.87 7.10 17.73
CA ALA A 635 19.83 8.50 17.31
C ALA A 635 21.24 9.03 16.98
N PHE A 636 22.25 8.71 17.81
CA PHE A 636 23.64 9.09 17.54
C PHE A 636 24.17 8.55 16.22
N LEU A 637 23.91 7.27 15.91
CA LEU A 637 24.37 6.64 14.67
C LEU A 637 23.63 7.17 13.44
N GLU A 638 22.33 7.46 13.56
CA GLU A 638 21.54 8.07 12.49
C GLU A 638 22.03 9.50 12.17
N ASP A 639 22.29 10.31 13.18
CA ASP A 639 22.85 11.65 13.04
C ASP A 639 24.26 11.60 12.46
N ALA A 640 25.11 10.69 12.95
CA ALA A 640 26.44 10.48 12.40
C ALA A 640 26.40 10.07 10.93
N ALA A 641 25.51 9.14 10.56
CA ALA A 641 25.34 8.72 9.18
C ALA A 641 24.79 9.85 8.30
N LEU A 642 23.87 10.67 8.81
CA LEU A 642 23.33 11.82 8.08
C LEU A 642 24.40 12.89 7.82
N ILE A 643 25.19 13.22 8.84
CA ILE A 643 26.28 14.20 8.74
C ILE A 643 27.38 13.67 7.82
N CYS A 644 27.73 12.38 7.90
CA CYS A 644 28.68 11.77 6.97
C CYS A 644 28.19 11.83 5.52
N ARG A 645 26.88 11.61 5.28
CA ARG A 645 26.27 11.73 3.93
C ARG A 645 26.30 13.16 3.40
N THR A 646 26.05 14.18 4.23
CA THR A 646 26.10 15.59 3.80
C THR A 646 27.52 16.09 3.58
N MET A 647 28.52 15.48 4.21
CA MET A 647 29.95 15.77 3.98
C MET A 647 30.54 15.11 2.72
N GLY A 648 29.75 14.33 1.98
CA GLY A 648 29.97 14.06 0.56
C GLY A 648 31.06 13.07 0.15
N GLN A 649 31.95 12.59 1.03
CA GLN A 649 33.01 11.64 0.62
C GLN A 649 33.43 10.56 1.65
N PHE A 650 32.61 10.23 2.66
CA PHE A 650 32.94 9.10 3.54
C PHE A 650 31.70 8.53 4.25
N ASP A 651 31.48 7.22 4.12
CA ASP A 651 30.55 6.46 4.97
C ASP A 651 31.36 5.38 5.72
N PRO A 652 31.71 5.62 7.00
CA PRO A 652 32.47 4.65 7.79
C PRO A 652 31.69 3.37 8.11
N LEU A 653 30.35 3.39 7.98
CA LEU A 653 29.48 2.25 8.29
C LEU A 653 29.29 1.32 7.08
N GLN A 654 29.51 1.82 5.85
CA GLN A 654 29.32 1.05 4.63
C GLN A 654 30.42 -0.01 4.37
N ARG A 655 31.57 0.02 5.06
CA ARG A 655 32.72 -0.85 4.73
C ARG A 655 33.21 -1.84 5.79
N GLN A 656 32.69 -1.86 7.03
CA GLN A 656 33.30 -2.72 8.07
C GLN A 656 32.37 -3.37 9.09
N ILE A 657 31.08 -3.52 8.80
CA ILE A 657 30.23 -4.45 9.56
C ILE A 657 29.93 -5.64 8.65
N ASP A 658 30.78 -6.67 8.73
CA ASP A 658 30.48 -7.96 8.10
C ASP A 658 29.11 -8.44 8.59
N GLU A 659 28.24 -8.83 7.65
CA GLU A 659 26.89 -9.33 7.92
C GLU A 659 26.87 -10.48 8.95
N ALA A 660 27.94 -11.27 9.00
CA ALA A 660 28.15 -12.32 9.99
C ALA A 660 28.28 -11.80 11.44
N LYS A 661 28.93 -10.64 11.65
CA LYS A 661 29.05 -10.01 12.97
C LYS A 661 27.72 -9.42 13.43
N LYS A 662 26.90 -8.96 12.49
CA LYS A 662 25.53 -8.47 12.76
C LYS A 662 24.60 -9.61 13.18
N ILE A 663 24.70 -10.77 12.53
CA ILE A 663 23.90 -11.98 12.85
C ILE A 663 24.31 -12.59 14.20
N GLN A 664 25.61 -12.62 14.53
CA GLN A 664 26.10 -13.07 15.84
C GLN A 664 25.54 -12.18 16.97
N LEU A 665 25.52 -10.87 16.75
CA LEU A 665 25.00 -9.85 17.68
C LEU A 665 23.48 -10.02 17.93
N ASP A 666 22.70 -10.30 16.88
CA ASP A 666 21.26 -10.57 16.97
C ASP A 666 20.94 -11.87 17.74
N LYS A 667 21.84 -12.87 17.67
CA LYS A 667 21.70 -14.15 18.39
C LYS A 667 22.01 -14.04 19.88
N GLU A 668 23.00 -13.23 20.24
CA GLU A 668 23.37 -12.96 21.64
C GLU A 668 22.34 -12.05 22.36
N LEU A 669 21.56 -11.27 21.57
CA LEU A 669 20.42 -10.47 22.02
C LEU A 669 19.22 -11.30 22.48
N GLU A 670 18.89 -12.37 21.77
CA GLU A 670 17.76 -13.25 22.12
C GLU A 670 18.04 -14.08 23.39
N GLN A 671 19.31 -14.28 23.74
CA GLN A 671 19.75 -15.13 24.86
C GLN A 671 19.98 -14.35 26.18
N GLY A 672 19.74 -13.04 26.20
CA GLY A 672 19.78 -12.23 27.43
C GLY A 672 21.15 -12.09 28.10
N SER A 673 22.24 -12.47 27.44
CA SER A 673 23.60 -12.50 28.03
C SER A 673 24.43 -11.24 27.74
N ILE A 674 23.97 -10.33 26.87
CA ILE A 674 24.67 -9.07 26.59
C ILE A 674 23.62 -7.94 26.44
N GLY A 675 23.72 -6.91 27.28
CA GLY A 675 22.94 -5.68 27.13
C GLY A 675 23.57 -4.76 26.09
N ILE A 676 22.89 -4.53 24.97
CA ILE A 676 23.43 -3.85 23.76
C ILE A 676 22.88 -2.43 23.60
N ALA A 677 23.66 -1.56 22.93
CA ALA A 677 23.21 -0.70 21.82
C ALA A 677 24.40 0.11 21.28
N GLY A 678 24.73 0.18 20.00
CA GLY A 678 24.05 -0.25 18.77
C GLY A 678 24.99 -0.13 17.57
#